data_AF-A0A4U0ZM40-F1
#
_entry.id   AF-A0A4U0ZM40-F1
#
_cell.length_a   1.000
_cell.length_b   1.000
_cell.length_c   1.000
_cell.angle_alpha   90.00
_cell.angle_beta   90.00
_cell.angle_gamma   90.00
#
_symmetry.space_group_name_H-M   'P 1'
#
loop_
_entity.id
_entity.type
_entity.pdbx_description
1 polymer ?
#
loop_
_entity_poly.entity_id
_entity_poly.type
_entity_poly.pdbx_seq_one_letter_code
_entity_poly.pdbx_strand_id
1 'polypeptide(L)'
;MRLDILKERFFELVAPSLPNEWEVDEVLYPVQKLDDESIDNLLDQVSVIWPVSHSLCFAYLTDAVHCVDLIPSGLMTEWSRQILSLYESGGLVAARKFMAEPEKMFLDPFDGLSGVSFSQISSRMQLYLNGISGRRIELVEAPVPQTDTLRIFIPDHLEVFTGQSENTLLYKLLISLQWGHIDSRVFEDSLAFSSTGAGGSHFDFSSYSDRDKAWELFAVLQFVKVFAGLSDTLPGLIRGSRRLCLQLVDSLLATGNSLEYCNLLKAILLRSITEEKERENSADYLDRRLCQILDRLVVDNAFALLPDFYSYFSTIPGSCDFGSFSLLLGEFDFSAATTVISERRKAEMNAFVALMALALQEKEKDRLTNQEQSTMESIAEQADATLLVVKNEDSSQKQQPLRADLLLDNGGEDLSEELKALISDIEGDLGELPEAYVQAATGMAGRGVNSREAVESKIEYQGEGLGRGGHAYDEWDYRRGGYRSAWCTLYEKAITPVSSNFIEETLSKYKGQLYRIRRQFEMLRTQNRFVRRRRYGDEIDFDALVDAVGDAKAGLVPSDRLFLRLLRNQREISTYFLVDMSNSTEGWVGTAVKEALVLMAEALEIVGDPYAVYGFSGMRRSKSEVFPVKELQEVYGERVRGRIAAISPKEYTRMGPPIRHIIQKMIRSDSKIRLLIVFSDGKPEDYDDYKGAYAIEDTKKALLEARGAGIHVFCVTIDKQAHEYLGHMFGRGHYIFIDNVDVLPGKLVELYRLLTR
;
A
#
# COMPACT_ATOMS: atom_id res chain seq x y z
N MET A 1 -55.77 30.68 7.10
CA MET A 1 -57.10 30.91 6.46
C MET A 1 -58.29 31.13 7.46
N ARG A 2 -59.41 31.76 7.07
CA ARG A 2 -60.66 31.83 7.90
C ARG A 2 -61.41 30.49 7.84
N LEU A 3 -61.95 30.01 8.97
CA LEU A 3 -62.62 28.69 9.06
C LEU A 3 -63.74 28.53 8.01
N ASP A 4 -64.55 29.57 7.78
CA ASP A 4 -65.65 29.52 6.81
C ASP A 4 -65.17 29.21 5.38
N ILE A 5 -64.02 29.76 4.97
CA ILE A 5 -63.41 29.53 3.65
C ILE A 5 -62.86 28.10 3.56
N LEU A 6 -62.32 27.58 4.67
CA LEU A 6 -61.75 26.23 4.74
C LEU A 6 -62.85 25.17 4.68
N LYS A 7 -64.00 25.44 5.30
CA LYS A 7 -65.20 24.61 5.18
C LYS A 7 -65.73 24.57 3.76
N GLU A 8 -65.88 25.72 3.09
CA GLU A 8 -66.34 25.78 1.69
C GLU A 8 -65.44 24.92 0.79
N ARG A 9 -64.12 25.07 0.90
CA ARG A 9 -63.15 24.28 0.11
C ARG A 9 -63.19 22.79 0.46
N PHE A 10 -63.33 22.43 1.72
CA PHE A 10 -63.49 21.02 2.12
C PHE A 10 -64.77 20.42 1.52
N PHE A 11 -65.90 21.14 1.58
CA PHE A 11 -67.17 20.68 1.01
C PHE A 11 -67.13 20.53 -0.52
N GLU A 12 -66.37 21.37 -1.22
CA GLU A 12 -66.11 21.20 -2.66
C GLU A 12 -65.35 19.90 -2.97
N LEU A 13 -64.36 19.55 -2.14
CA LEU A 13 -63.53 18.35 -2.34
C LEU A 13 -64.25 17.03 -2.03
N VAL A 14 -65.25 17.05 -1.15
CA VAL A 14 -65.95 15.85 -0.67
C VAL A 14 -67.33 15.61 -1.33
N ALA A 15 -67.78 16.54 -2.16
CA ALA A 15 -69.03 16.42 -2.91
C ALA A 15 -69.04 15.16 -3.81
N PRO A 16 -70.18 14.42 -3.92
CA PRO A 16 -71.52 14.74 -3.42
C PRO A 16 -71.83 14.15 -2.02
N SER A 17 -70.89 13.47 -1.38
CA SER A 17 -71.10 12.84 -0.07
C SER A 17 -70.75 13.84 1.02
N LEU A 18 -71.75 14.61 1.49
CA LEU A 18 -71.53 15.69 2.45
C LEU A 18 -71.67 15.17 3.90
N PRO A 19 -70.63 15.30 4.75
CA PRO A 19 -70.72 14.99 6.17
C PRO A 19 -71.49 16.06 6.96
N ASN A 20 -71.78 15.76 8.24
CA ASN A 20 -72.45 16.71 9.11
C ASN A 20 -71.56 17.92 9.39
N GLU A 21 -72.13 19.14 9.34
CA GLU A 21 -71.39 20.38 9.57
C GLU A 21 -70.64 20.41 10.90
N TRP A 22 -71.23 19.87 11.98
CA TRP A 22 -70.60 19.88 13.30
C TRP A 22 -69.33 19.01 13.39
N GLU A 23 -69.25 17.90 12.63
CA GLU A 23 -68.06 17.03 12.58
C GLU A 23 -66.94 17.69 11.78
N VAL A 24 -67.31 18.39 10.70
CA VAL A 24 -66.38 19.17 9.87
C VAL A 24 -65.78 20.33 10.67
N ASP A 25 -66.59 21.00 11.48
CA ASP A 25 -66.14 22.10 12.33
C ASP A 25 -65.10 21.65 13.36
N GLU A 26 -65.33 20.50 13.98
CA GLU A 26 -64.43 19.94 14.99
C GLU A 26 -63.07 19.56 14.39
N VAL A 27 -63.08 18.93 13.20
CA VAL A 27 -61.86 18.44 12.53
C VAL A 27 -61.08 19.57 11.85
N LEU A 28 -61.75 20.59 11.29
CA LEU A 28 -61.09 21.69 10.60
C LEU A 28 -60.59 22.80 11.54
N TYR A 29 -61.07 22.85 12.78
CA TYR A 29 -60.64 23.86 13.75
C TYR A 29 -59.13 23.79 14.09
N PRO A 30 -58.52 22.61 14.30
CA PRO A 30 -57.06 22.48 14.39
C PRO A 30 -56.34 22.85 13.09
N VAL A 31 -56.86 22.42 11.93
CA VAL A 31 -56.26 22.66 10.60
C VAL A 31 -56.14 24.16 10.29
N GLN A 32 -57.12 24.96 10.73
CA GLN A 32 -57.12 26.42 10.53
C GLN A 32 -55.88 27.13 11.12
N LYS A 33 -55.20 26.51 12.10
CA LYS A 33 -54.03 27.09 12.78
C LYS A 33 -52.72 26.89 12.01
N LEU A 34 -52.72 26.07 10.97
CA LEU A 34 -51.56 25.84 10.10
C LEU A 34 -51.36 27.01 9.14
N ASP A 35 -50.17 27.10 8.54
CA ASP A 35 -49.86 28.01 7.46
C ASP A 35 -50.58 27.60 6.17
N ASP A 36 -50.76 28.55 5.24
CA ASP A 36 -51.59 28.33 4.07
C ASP A 36 -51.01 27.24 3.13
N GLU A 37 -49.68 27.04 3.10
CA GLU A 37 -49.03 25.97 2.31
C GLU A 37 -49.31 24.58 2.89
N SER A 38 -49.21 24.41 4.21
CA SER A 38 -49.55 23.14 4.87
C SER A 38 -51.05 22.81 4.80
N ILE A 39 -51.91 23.83 4.83
CA ILE A 39 -53.35 23.65 4.60
C ILE A 39 -53.61 23.13 3.18
N ASP A 40 -52.95 23.69 2.17
CA ASP A 40 -53.07 23.24 0.78
C ASP A 40 -52.60 21.79 0.63
N ASN A 41 -51.43 21.46 1.17
CA ASN A 41 -50.86 20.11 1.10
C ASN A 41 -51.75 19.04 1.75
N LEU A 42 -52.42 19.37 2.88
CA LEU A 42 -53.36 18.46 3.54
C LEU A 42 -54.67 18.30 2.75
N LEU A 43 -55.24 19.42 2.28
CA LEU A 43 -56.51 19.40 1.56
C LEU A 43 -56.41 18.69 0.22
N ASP A 44 -55.28 18.79 -0.48
CA ASP A 44 -55.07 18.09 -1.75
C ASP A 44 -55.22 16.55 -1.61
N GLN A 45 -54.80 16.00 -0.47
CA GLN A 45 -54.90 14.57 -0.18
C GLN A 45 -56.31 14.12 0.26
N VAL A 46 -57.19 15.05 0.67
CA VAL A 46 -58.58 14.74 1.05
C VAL A 46 -59.34 14.10 -0.11
N SER A 47 -59.12 14.59 -1.32
CA SER A 47 -59.75 14.05 -2.54
C SER A 47 -59.40 12.57 -2.81
N VAL A 48 -58.25 12.11 -2.33
CA VAL A 48 -57.74 10.74 -2.49
C VAL A 48 -58.26 9.82 -1.39
N ILE A 49 -58.35 10.31 -0.14
CA ILE A 49 -58.71 9.52 1.03
C ILE A 49 -60.23 9.43 1.22
N TRP A 50 -60.95 10.52 0.94
CA TRP A 50 -62.39 10.64 1.17
C TRP A 50 -63.24 9.54 0.48
N PRO A 51 -62.98 9.18 -0.81
CA PRO A 51 -63.77 8.15 -1.48
C PRO A 51 -63.64 6.75 -0.85
N VAL A 52 -62.56 6.50 -0.10
CA VAL A 52 -62.27 5.19 0.49
C VAL A 52 -62.93 5.03 1.87
N SER A 53 -62.82 6.04 2.74
CA SER A 53 -63.44 6.01 4.07
C SER A 53 -63.54 7.40 4.71
N HIS A 54 -64.76 7.80 5.06
CA HIS A 54 -65.06 9.03 5.82
C HIS A 54 -64.33 9.05 7.16
N SER A 55 -64.35 7.94 7.90
CA SER A 55 -63.70 7.83 9.21
C SER A 55 -62.18 7.91 9.12
N LEU A 56 -61.59 7.43 8.03
CA LEU A 56 -60.15 7.56 7.77
C LEU A 56 -59.79 9.00 7.41
N CYS A 57 -60.59 9.67 6.58
CA CYS A 57 -60.34 11.05 6.21
C CYS A 57 -60.41 12.00 7.42
N PHE A 58 -61.37 11.82 8.32
CA PHE A 58 -61.40 12.57 9.57
C PHE A 58 -60.23 12.25 10.49
N ALA A 59 -59.83 10.99 10.60
CA ALA A 59 -58.64 10.61 11.35
C ALA A 59 -57.37 11.25 10.75
N TYR A 60 -57.24 11.26 9.43
CA TYR A 60 -56.15 11.91 8.71
C TYR A 60 -56.10 13.40 9.04
N LEU A 61 -57.21 14.14 8.86
CA LEU A 61 -57.22 15.57 9.15
C LEU A 61 -57.03 15.91 10.64
N THR A 62 -57.35 14.98 11.54
CA THR A 62 -57.11 15.19 12.98
C THR A 62 -55.64 14.91 13.35
N ASP A 63 -55.11 13.78 12.90
CA ASP A 63 -53.81 13.28 13.34
C ASP A 63 -52.66 13.91 12.52
N ALA A 64 -52.90 14.24 11.24
CA ALA A 64 -51.90 14.84 10.34
C ALA A 64 -51.56 16.30 10.67
N VAL A 65 -52.44 17.03 11.36
CA VAL A 65 -52.17 18.43 11.78
C VAL A 65 -50.94 18.53 12.67
N HIS A 66 -50.60 17.45 13.39
CA HIS A 66 -49.46 17.43 14.28
C HIS A 66 -48.13 17.12 13.58
N CYS A 67 -48.16 16.68 12.33
CA CYS A 67 -46.96 16.18 11.64
C CYS A 67 -46.84 16.60 10.17
N VAL A 68 -47.78 17.39 9.65
CA VAL A 68 -47.71 17.91 8.27
C VAL A 68 -46.41 18.67 8.02
N ASP A 69 -45.93 19.46 8.98
CA ASP A 69 -44.68 20.23 8.87
C ASP A 69 -43.43 19.33 8.81
N LEU A 70 -43.53 18.08 9.26
CA LEU A 70 -42.44 17.11 9.24
C LEU A 70 -42.33 16.38 7.89
N ILE A 71 -43.39 16.41 7.08
CA ILE A 71 -43.46 15.66 5.83
C ILE A 71 -43.20 16.61 4.67
N PRO A 72 -42.12 16.41 3.89
CA PRO A 72 -41.86 17.21 2.69
C PRO A 72 -43.05 17.15 1.74
N SER A 73 -43.44 18.29 1.16
CA SER A 73 -44.59 18.41 0.26
C SER A 73 -44.56 17.38 -0.90
N GLY A 74 -43.37 17.05 -1.42
CA GLY A 74 -43.17 16.03 -2.45
C GLY A 74 -43.48 14.59 -2.03
N LEU A 75 -43.53 14.29 -0.72
CA LEU A 75 -43.80 12.96 -0.17
C LEU A 75 -45.23 12.79 0.34
N MET A 76 -46.05 13.85 0.34
CA MET A 76 -47.44 13.82 0.84
C MET A 76 -48.33 12.81 0.12
N THR A 77 -48.17 12.66 -1.20
CA THR A 77 -48.91 11.68 -2.01
C THR A 77 -48.51 10.25 -1.70
N GLU A 78 -47.23 10.02 -1.40
CA GLU A 78 -46.74 8.69 -1.03
C GLU A 78 -47.16 8.32 0.39
N TRP A 79 -47.17 9.31 1.29
CA TRP A 79 -47.68 9.15 2.64
C TRP A 79 -49.17 8.76 2.65
N SER A 80 -50.00 9.47 1.87
CA SER A 80 -51.44 9.16 1.75
C SER A 80 -51.68 7.76 1.15
N ARG A 81 -50.87 7.35 0.17
CA ARG A 81 -50.92 6.01 -0.41
C ARG A 81 -50.61 4.91 0.62
N GLN A 82 -49.61 5.10 1.47
CA GLN A 82 -49.26 4.14 2.52
C GLN A 82 -50.32 4.08 3.63
N ILE A 83 -50.91 5.23 4.00
CA ILE A 83 -52.05 5.28 4.92
C ILE A 83 -53.21 4.43 4.40
N LEU A 84 -53.55 4.56 3.11
CA LEU A 84 -54.61 3.77 2.48
C LEU A 84 -54.30 2.28 2.47
N SER A 85 -53.07 1.89 2.11
CA SER A 85 -52.62 0.49 2.13
C SER A 85 -52.69 -0.14 3.54
N LEU A 86 -52.29 0.61 4.57
CA LEU A 86 -52.37 0.17 5.96
C LEU A 86 -53.82 0.11 6.47
N TYR A 87 -54.68 1.00 5.99
CA TYR A 87 -56.11 0.94 6.29
C TYR A 87 -56.78 -0.29 5.67
N GLU A 88 -56.44 -0.65 4.42
CA GLU A 88 -56.98 -1.84 3.75
C GLU A 88 -56.57 -3.14 4.44
N SER A 89 -55.32 -3.21 4.94
CA SER A 89 -54.78 -4.43 5.56
C SER A 89 -55.04 -4.54 7.06
N GLY A 90 -55.05 -3.42 7.80
CA GLY A 90 -55.09 -3.38 9.27
C GLY A 90 -56.18 -2.48 9.87
N GLY A 91 -57.04 -1.89 9.03
CA GLY A 91 -58.13 -1.01 9.46
C GLY A 91 -57.67 0.34 10.04
N LEU A 92 -58.62 1.08 10.63
CA LEU A 92 -58.37 2.44 11.14
C LEU A 92 -57.30 2.51 12.23
N VAL A 93 -57.18 1.45 13.05
CA VAL A 93 -56.20 1.40 14.15
C VAL A 93 -54.77 1.36 13.61
N ALA A 94 -54.51 0.59 12.54
CA ALA A 94 -53.19 0.53 11.92
C ALA A 94 -52.81 1.84 11.24
N ALA A 95 -53.75 2.45 10.51
CA ALA A 95 -53.56 3.74 9.86
C ALA A 95 -53.27 4.86 10.87
N ARG A 96 -54.02 4.95 11.98
CA ARG A 96 -53.77 5.94 13.04
C ARG A 96 -52.42 5.74 13.72
N LYS A 97 -52.02 4.49 13.98
CA LYS A 97 -50.70 4.20 14.57
C LYS A 97 -49.56 4.69 13.67
N PHE A 98 -49.71 4.53 12.35
CA PHE A 98 -48.74 5.02 11.38
C PHE A 98 -48.68 6.55 11.31
N MET A 99 -49.83 7.24 11.36
CA MET A 99 -49.88 8.71 11.39
C MET A 99 -49.38 9.33 12.70
N ALA A 100 -49.41 8.57 13.81
CA ALA A 100 -48.98 9.05 15.12
C ALA A 100 -47.44 9.13 15.28
N GLU A 101 -46.67 8.32 14.55
CA GLU A 101 -45.20 8.29 14.58
C GLU A 101 -44.62 8.36 13.15
N PRO A 102 -44.82 9.45 12.40
CA PRO A 102 -44.43 9.52 10.98
C PRO A 102 -42.92 9.56 10.79
N GLU A 103 -42.17 10.15 11.71
CA GLU A 103 -40.70 10.09 11.69
C GLU A 103 -40.22 8.64 11.65
N LYS A 104 -40.69 7.81 12.59
CA LYS A 104 -40.23 6.43 12.73
C LYS A 104 -40.83 5.44 11.74
N MET A 105 -42.09 5.64 11.35
CA MET A 105 -42.82 4.66 10.55
C MET A 105 -42.86 5.01 9.06
N PHE A 106 -42.68 6.29 8.71
CA PHE A 106 -42.70 6.76 7.33
C PHE A 106 -41.34 7.31 6.90
N LEU A 107 -40.70 8.21 7.67
CA LEU A 107 -39.44 8.87 7.28
C LEU A 107 -38.20 7.99 7.51
N ASP A 108 -38.11 7.20 8.58
CA ASP A 108 -36.99 6.28 8.87
C ASP A 108 -36.73 5.27 7.73
N PRO A 109 -37.75 4.68 7.07
CA PRO A 109 -37.55 3.90 5.86
C PRO A 109 -36.95 4.71 4.69
N PHE A 110 -37.18 6.02 4.59
CA PHE A 110 -36.54 6.89 3.59
C PHE A 110 -35.11 7.28 4.00
N ASP A 111 -34.82 7.42 5.30
CA ASP A 111 -33.49 7.69 5.88
C ASP A 111 -32.49 6.51 5.76
N GLY A 112 -32.89 5.37 5.19
CA GLY A 112 -32.01 4.22 4.95
C GLY A 112 -32.03 3.66 3.52
N LEU A 113 -32.80 4.28 2.61
CA LEU A 113 -32.94 3.85 1.22
C LEU A 113 -32.27 4.78 0.21
N SER A 114 -31.87 5.99 0.62
CA SER A 114 -31.21 6.96 -0.26
C SER A 114 -29.69 6.80 -0.32
N GLY A 115 -29.09 6.35 0.78
CA GLY A 115 -27.67 6.11 0.90
C GLY A 115 -27.14 5.02 -0.02
N VAL A 116 -25.98 5.25 -0.63
CA VAL A 116 -25.26 4.27 -1.45
C VAL A 116 -24.03 3.82 -0.68
N SER A 117 -23.85 2.51 -0.51
CA SER A 117 -22.57 1.97 -0.01
C SER A 117 -21.60 1.76 -1.16
N PHE A 118 -20.33 2.09 -0.94
CA PHE A 118 -19.24 1.86 -1.86
C PHE A 118 -19.16 0.39 -2.29
N SER A 119 -19.38 -0.54 -1.36
CA SER A 119 -19.40 -1.99 -1.65
C SER A 119 -20.35 -2.37 -2.80
N GLN A 120 -21.48 -1.66 -2.94
CA GLN A 120 -22.51 -1.92 -3.97
C GLN A 120 -22.08 -1.47 -5.37
N ILE A 121 -21.22 -0.44 -5.47
CA ILE A 121 -20.84 0.19 -6.73
C ILE A 121 -19.36 0.02 -7.09
N SER A 122 -18.54 -0.47 -6.15
CA SER A 122 -17.07 -0.57 -6.24
C SER A 122 -16.59 -1.20 -7.54
N SER A 123 -17.14 -2.35 -7.92
CA SER A 123 -16.73 -3.08 -9.13
C SER A 123 -16.96 -2.26 -10.41
N ARG A 124 -18.10 -1.58 -10.53
CA ARG A 124 -18.42 -0.73 -11.68
C ARG A 124 -17.57 0.53 -11.69
N MET A 125 -17.35 1.12 -10.51
CA MET A 125 -16.53 2.33 -10.36
C MET A 125 -15.05 2.06 -10.61
N GLN A 126 -14.55 0.88 -10.25
CA GLN A 126 -13.19 0.45 -10.54
C GLN A 126 -12.94 0.30 -12.05
N LEU A 127 -13.90 -0.28 -12.77
CA LEU A 127 -13.85 -0.37 -14.24
C LEU A 127 -13.93 1.01 -14.89
N TYR A 128 -14.79 1.89 -14.37
CA TYR A 128 -14.89 3.28 -14.84
C TYR A 128 -13.57 4.03 -14.65
N LEU A 129 -12.96 3.96 -13.46
CA LEU A 129 -11.70 4.60 -13.15
C LEU A 129 -10.59 4.13 -14.09
N ASN A 130 -10.39 2.80 -14.19
CA ASN A 130 -9.40 2.23 -15.10
C ASN A 130 -9.61 2.66 -16.56
N GLY A 131 -10.87 2.87 -16.96
CA GLY A 131 -11.22 3.32 -18.30
C GLY A 131 -10.86 4.78 -18.58
N ILE A 132 -11.01 5.68 -17.58
CA ILE A 132 -10.65 7.10 -17.75
C ILE A 132 -9.16 7.35 -17.51
N SER A 133 -8.51 6.61 -16.61
CA SER A 133 -7.12 6.85 -16.23
C SER A 133 -6.11 6.25 -17.21
N GLY A 134 -6.50 5.29 -18.06
CA GLY A 134 -5.59 4.55 -18.94
C GLY A 134 -4.59 3.62 -18.21
N ARG A 135 -4.42 3.80 -16.89
CA ARG A 135 -3.57 3.02 -15.98
C ARG A 135 -4.38 2.43 -14.83
N ARG A 136 -3.86 1.40 -14.17
CA ARG A 136 -4.54 0.79 -13.02
C ARG A 136 -4.39 1.65 -11.76
N ILE A 137 -5.47 2.28 -11.33
CA ILE A 137 -5.58 3.01 -10.06
C ILE A 137 -6.60 2.28 -9.20
N GLU A 138 -6.27 1.93 -7.97
CA GLU A 138 -7.14 1.15 -7.08
C GLU A 138 -8.13 2.06 -6.32
N LEU A 139 -9.38 1.65 -6.18
CA LEU A 139 -10.35 2.32 -5.31
C LEU A 139 -10.35 1.68 -3.92
N VAL A 140 -10.17 2.50 -2.89
CA VAL A 140 -10.10 2.07 -1.48
C VAL A 140 -11.08 2.85 -0.63
N GLU A 141 -11.62 2.20 0.40
CA GLU A 141 -12.53 2.81 1.36
C GLU A 141 -11.76 3.69 2.37
N ALA A 142 -12.22 4.92 2.60
CA ALA A 142 -11.70 5.84 3.62
C ALA A 142 -12.76 6.89 3.99
N PRO A 143 -12.70 7.53 5.17
CA PRO A 143 -13.73 8.48 5.60
C PRO A 143 -13.85 9.75 4.74
N VAL A 144 -12.78 10.16 4.06
CA VAL A 144 -12.72 11.39 3.25
C VAL A 144 -12.13 11.09 1.87
N PRO A 145 -12.61 11.73 0.78
CA PRO A 145 -12.01 11.61 -0.53
C PRO A 145 -10.56 12.11 -0.56
N GLN A 146 -9.61 11.26 -0.95
CA GLN A 146 -8.20 11.63 -1.09
C GLN A 146 -7.48 10.68 -2.06
N THR A 147 -6.22 10.95 -2.39
CA THR A 147 -5.41 10.10 -3.28
C THR A 147 -3.93 10.13 -2.94
N ASP A 148 -3.26 8.99 -3.07
CA ASP A 148 -1.80 8.84 -3.00
C ASP A 148 -1.16 8.68 -4.40
N THR A 149 -1.94 8.93 -5.46
CA THR A 149 -1.65 8.72 -6.90
C THR A 149 -1.70 7.28 -7.42
N LEU A 150 -1.63 6.28 -6.54
CA LEU A 150 -1.78 4.86 -6.88
C LEU A 150 -3.18 4.35 -6.51
N ARG A 151 -3.78 4.95 -5.49
CA ARG A 151 -5.07 4.65 -4.91
C ARG A 151 -5.90 5.93 -4.79
N ILE A 152 -7.17 5.81 -5.12
CA ILE A 152 -8.18 6.82 -4.81
C ILE A 152 -9.01 6.30 -3.66
N PHE A 153 -9.02 7.05 -2.57
CA PHE A 153 -9.74 6.76 -1.36
C PHE A 153 -11.09 7.48 -1.37
N ILE A 154 -12.18 6.79 -1.01
CA ILE A 154 -13.55 7.34 -0.99
C ILE A 154 -14.39 6.80 0.18
N PRO A 155 -15.42 7.55 0.64
CA PRO A 155 -16.32 7.13 1.72
C PRO A 155 -16.99 5.77 1.50
N ASP A 156 -17.11 4.97 2.56
CA ASP A 156 -17.89 3.71 2.53
C ASP A 156 -19.37 3.95 2.23
N HIS A 157 -19.92 5.07 2.72
CA HIS A 157 -21.32 5.38 2.59
C HIS A 157 -21.52 6.85 2.23
N LEU A 158 -22.33 7.12 1.21
CA LEU A 158 -22.76 8.47 0.84
C LEU A 158 -24.29 8.57 0.90
N GLU A 159 -24.75 9.51 1.73
CA GLU A 159 -26.15 9.87 1.90
C GLU A 159 -26.27 11.41 1.93
N VAL A 160 -25.86 12.04 0.83
CA VAL A 160 -25.85 13.51 0.71
C VAL A 160 -27.16 14.00 0.10
N PHE A 161 -27.72 13.21 -0.81
CA PHE A 161 -28.98 13.50 -1.50
C PHE A 161 -30.04 12.46 -1.15
N THR A 162 -31.31 12.85 -1.26
CA THR A 162 -32.47 11.97 -0.99
C THR A 162 -32.66 10.86 -2.03
N GLY A 163 -31.94 10.92 -3.16
CA GLY A 163 -32.03 9.93 -4.23
C GLY A 163 -30.75 9.10 -4.40
N GLN A 164 -30.93 7.79 -4.52
CA GLN A 164 -29.82 6.84 -4.74
C GLN A 164 -29.06 7.10 -6.05
N SER A 165 -29.76 7.60 -7.07
CA SER A 165 -29.14 7.92 -8.37
C SER A 165 -28.19 9.13 -8.25
N GLU A 166 -28.60 10.15 -7.50
CA GLU A 166 -27.79 11.32 -7.17
C GLU A 166 -26.56 10.93 -6.35
N ASN A 167 -26.70 10.11 -5.30
CA ASN A 167 -25.56 9.64 -4.51
C ASN A 167 -24.61 8.75 -5.32
N THR A 168 -25.14 7.92 -6.24
CA THR A 168 -24.32 7.14 -7.18
C THR A 168 -23.55 8.04 -8.14
N LEU A 169 -24.19 9.10 -8.64
CA LEU A 169 -23.54 10.08 -9.51
C LEU A 169 -22.50 10.91 -8.75
N LEU A 170 -22.75 11.21 -7.47
CA LEU A 170 -21.80 11.86 -6.58
C LEU A 170 -20.54 11.01 -6.41
N TYR A 171 -20.66 9.70 -6.15
CA TYR A 171 -19.49 8.81 -6.13
C TYR A 171 -18.67 8.88 -7.40
N LYS A 172 -19.35 8.84 -8.56
CA LYS A 172 -18.68 8.93 -9.85
C LYS A 172 -17.95 10.27 -10.00
N LEU A 173 -18.58 11.38 -9.59
CA LEU A 173 -17.97 12.70 -9.58
C LEU A 173 -16.76 12.77 -8.65
N LEU A 174 -16.85 12.26 -7.42
CA LEU A 174 -15.76 12.24 -6.45
C LEU A 174 -14.54 11.50 -7.00
N ILE A 175 -14.75 10.32 -7.58
CA ILE A 175 -13.68 9.54 -8.21
C ILE A 175 -13.04 10.32 -9.36
N SER A 176 -13.84 10.97 -10.20
CA SER A 176 -13.34 11.79 -11.30
C SER A 176 -12.57 13.02 -10.81
N LEU A 177 -12.99 13.66 -9.71
CA LEU A 177 -12.27 14.78 -9.09
C LEU A 177 -10.92 14.32 -8.54
N GLN A 178 -10.89 13.21 -7.80
CA GLN A 178 -9.64 12.64 -7.28
C GLN A 178 -8.69 12.21 -8.40
N TRP A 179 -9.23 11.61 -9.48
CA TRP A 179 -8.44 11.34 -10.68
C TRP A 179 -7.96 12.63 -11.35
N GLY A 180 -8.80 13.65 -11.44
CA GLY A 180 -8.43 14.94 -12.01
C GLY A 180 -7.35 15.67 -11.21
N HIS A 181 -7.27 15.49 -9.89
CA HIS A 181 -6.14 15.97 -9.10
C HIS A 181 -4.83 15.29 -9.53
N ILE A 182 -4.84 13.98 -9.78
CA ILE A 182 -3.69 13.25 -10.30
C ILE A 182 -3.33 13.76 -11.71
N ASP A 183 -4.31 13.85 -12.61
CA ASP A 183 -4.13 14.26 -14.01
C ASP A 183 -3.62 15.71 -14.12
N SER A 184 -4.03 16.58 -13.19
CA SER A 184 -3.55 17.97 -13.12
C SER A 184 -2.09 18.12 -12.69
N ARG A 185 -1.39 17.02 -12.36
CA ARG A 185 0.00 16.96 -11.90
C ARG A 185 0.30 17.76 -10.62
N VAL A 186 -0.71 17.98 -9.77
CA VAL A 186 -0.55 18.78 -8.55
C VAL A 186 0.44 18.18 -7.56
N PHE A 187 0.55 16.85 -7.52
CA PHE A 187 1.48 16.16 -6.62
C PHE A 187 2.93 16.27 -7.09
N GLU A 188 3.15 16.26 -8.40
CA GLU A 188 4.44 16.50 -9.04
C GLU A 188 4.88 17.97 -8.92
N ASP A 189 3.94 18.90 -9.08
CA ASP A 189 4.18 20.33 -8.87
C ASP A 189 4.60 20.63 -7.42
N SER A 190 4.06 19.90 -6.45
CA SER A 190 4.45 20.02 -5.04
C SER A 190 5.94 19.67 -4.81
N LEU A 191 6.48 18.71 -5.57
CA LEU A 191 7.91 18.35 -5.54
C LEU A 191 8.76 19.47 -6.14
N ALA A 192 8.36 19.98 -7.31
CA ALA A 192 9.09 21.05 -7.99
C ALA A 192 9.16 22.32 -7.12
N PHE A 193 8.05 22.69 -6.49
CA PHE A 193 8.00 23.87 -5.64
C PHE A 193 8.85 23.72 -4.36
N SER A 194 8.87 22.53 -3.75
CA SER A 194 9.69 22.25 -2.56
C SER A 194 11.20 22.44 -2.79
N SER A 195 11.68 22.15 -4.00
CA SER A 195 13.11 22.26 -4.36
C SER A 195 13.65 23.71 -4.44
N THR A 196 12.77 24.71 -4.44
CA THR A 196 13.13 26.13 -4.47
C THR A 196 13.21 26.79 -3.09
N GLY A 197 12.79 26.08 -2.02
CA GLY A 197 12.85 26.51 -0.62
C GLY A 197 13.87 25.72 0.19
N ALA A 198 14.46 26.35 1.21
CA ALA A 198 15.54 25.78 2.02
C ALA A 198 15.15 24.46 2.72
N GLY A 199 15.61 23.32 2.18
CA GLY A 199 15.91 22.09 2.93
C GLY A 199 14.74 21.26 3.50
N GLY A 200 13.50 21.49 3.08
CA GLY A 200 12.36 20.63 3.42
C GLY A 200 12.02 19.64 2.30
N SER A 201 11.62 18.41 2.63
CA SER A 201 11.29 17.37 1.64
C SER A 201 9.92 17.53 0.97
N HIS A 202 9.07 18.48 1.41
CA HIS A 202 7.72 18.71 0.86
C HIS A 202 7.31 20.18 0.98
N PHE A 203 6.38 20.63 0.13
CA PHE A 203 5.73 21.95 0.27
C PHE A 203 4.90 22.00 1.56
N ASP A 204 5.09 23.04 2.37
CA ASP A 204 4.38 23.27 3.63
C ASP A 204 3.78 24.68 3.63
N PHE A 205 2.55 24.80 4.13
CA PHE A 205 1.82 26.06 4.26
C PHE A 205 2.34 26.93 5.42
N SER A 206 3.44 26.54 6.07
CA SER A 206 4.06 27.27 7.18
C SER A 206 4.57 28.67 6.84
N SER A 207 4.73 29.00 5.55
CA SER A 207 5.07 30.34 5.08
C SER A 207 3.90 31.33 5.15
N TYR A 208 2.67 30.85 5.34
CA TYR A 208 1.46 31.67 5.45
C TYR A 208 1.11 31.95 6.92
N SER A 209 0.56 33.15 7.18
CA SER A 209 0.21 33.57 8.54
C SER A 209 -0.93 32.76 9.16
N ASP A 210 -1.82 32.24 8.32
CA ASP A 210 -2.95 31.38 8.66
C ASP A 210 -2.90 30.16 7.75
N ARG A 211 -2.53 29.01 8.32
CA ARG A 211 -2.27 27.77 7.57
C ARG A 211 -3.56 27.14 7.06
N ASP A 212 -4.59 27.13 7.89
CA ASP A 212 -5.87 26.51 7.57
C ASP A 212 -6.54 27.29 6.43
N LYS A 213 -6.49 28.63 6.51
CA LYS A 213 -6.96 29.50 5.43
C LYS A 213 -6.17 29.33 4.13
N ALA A 214 -4.86 29.13 4.19
CA ALA A 214 -4.05 28.89 3.00
C ALA A 214 -4.39 27.54 2.34
N TRP A 215 -4.64 26.51 3.16
CA TRP A 215 -5.05 25.20 2.69
C TRP A 215 -6.45 25.25 2.04
N GLU A 216 -7.43 25.90 2.66
CA GLU A 216 -8.78 26.06 2.12
C GLU A 216 -8.77 26.76 0.75
N LEU A 217 -8.02 27.86 0.65
CA LEU A 217 -7.89 28.63 -0.59
C LEU A 217 -7.18 27.83 -1.69
N PHE A 218 -6.18 27.02 -1.33
CA PHE A 218 -5.53 26.10 -2.25
C PHE A 218 -6.52 25.05 -2.76
N ALA A 219 -7.28 24.42 -1.87
CA ALA A 219 -8.26 23.40 -2.22
C ALA A 219 -9.33 23.95 -3.18
N VAL A 220 -9.80 25.19 -2.95
CA VAL A 220 -10.74 25.89 -3.85
C VAL A 220 -10.11 26.14 -5.22
N LEU A 221 -8.89 26.68 -5.30
CA LEU A 221 -8.20 26.90 -6.58
C LEU A 221 -8.03 25.59 -7.35
N GLN A 222 -7.64 24.53 -6.64
CA GLN A 222 -7.40 23.23 -7.22
C GLN A 222 -8.70 22.56 -7.69
N PHE A 223 -9.80 22.71 -6.95
CA PHE A 223 -11.12 22.30 -7.40
C PHE A 223 -11.52 23.03 -8.69
N VAL A 224 -11.39 24.36 -8.75
CA VAL A 224 -11.75 25.15 -9.95
C VAL A 224 -10.97 24.68 -11.17
N LYS A 225 -9.65 24.46 -11.02
CA LYS A 225 -8.79 23.96 -12.09
C LYS A 225 -9.23 22.57 -12.58
N VAL A 226 -9.40 21.64 -11.65
CA VAL A 226 -9.76 20.25 -11.99
C VAL A 226 -11.16 20.16 -12.56
N PHE A 227 -12.13 20.88 -12.01
CA PHE A 227 -13.49 20.89 -12.51
C PHE A 227 -13.58 21.43 -13.94
N ALA A 228 -12.78 22.46 -14.27
CA ALA A 228 -12.65 22.95 -15.64
C ALA A 228 -12.06 21.89 -16.57
N GLY A 229 -10.96 21.23 -16.19
CA GLY A 229 -10.36 20.14 -16.99
C GLY A 229 -11.29 18.94 -17.18
N LEU A 230 -12.09 18.60 -16.16
CA LEU A 230 -13.13 17.56 -16.27
C LEU A 230 -14.29 17.97 -17.17
N SER A 231 -14.56 19.26 -17.30
CA SER A 231 -15.59 19.77 -18.22
C SER A 231 -15.19 19.54 -19.68
N ASP A 232 -13.89 19.62 -19.97
CA ASP A 232 -13.34 19.35 -21.30
C ASP A 232 -13.21 17.86 -21.59
N THR A 233 -12.72 17.07 -20.63
CA THR A 233 -12.46 15.62 -20.79
C THR A 233 -13.70 14.75 -20.62
N LEU A 234 -14.60 15.09 -19.70
CA LEU A 234 -15.79 14.33 -19.32
C LEU A 234 -17.06 15.21 -19.31
N PRO A 235 -17.42 15.87 -20.42
CA PRO A 235 -18.50 16.86 -20.47
C PRO A 235 -19.87 16.27 -20.09
N GLY A 236 -20.10 14.99 -20.40
CA GLY A 236 -21.34 14.31 -20.03
C GLY A 236 -21.52 14.11 -18.53
N LEU A 237 -20.42 13.83 -17.81
CA LEU A 237 -20.44 13.71 -16.36
C LEU A 237 -20.73 15.06 -15.71
N ILE A 238 -20.00 16.10 -16.12
CA ILE A 238 -20.14 17.45 -15.56
C ILE A 238 -21.54 18.02 -15.81
N ARG A 239 -22.09 17.87 -17.02
CA ARG A 239 -23.48 18.29 -17.28
C ARG A 239 -24.48 17.56 -16.38
N GLY A 240 -24.27 16.26 -16.13
CA GLY A 240 -25.13 15.47 -15.25
C GLY A 240 -25.00 15.85 -13.77
N SER A 241 -23.79 16.16 -13.32
CA SER A 241 -23.50 16.44 -11.91
C SER A 241 -23.63 17.91 -11.51
N ARG A 242 -23.77 18.83 -12.47
CA ARG A 242 -23.86 20.29 -12.21
C ARG A 242 -24.92 20.64 -11.16
N ARG A 243 -26.12 20.07 -11.26
CA ARG A 243 -27.19 20.30 -10.28
C ARG A 243 -26.75 19.94 -8.86
N LEU A 244 -26.06 18.81 -8.71
CA LEU A 244 -25.54 18.34 -7.42
C LEU A 244 -24.49 19.32 -6.87
N CYS A 245 -23.56 19.77 -7.73
CA CYS A 245 -22.55 20.74 -7.33
C CYS A 245 -23.16 22.06 -6.87
N LEU A 246 -24.17 22.59 -7.59
CA LEU A 246 -24.86 23.83 -7.21
C LEU A 246 -25.55 23.70 -5.84
N GLN A 247 -26.27 22.59 -5.60
CA GLN A 247 -26.89 22.32 -4.30
C GLN A 247 -25.86 22.20 -3.17
N LEU A 248 -24.69 21.64 -3.45
CA LEU A 248 -23.60 21.57 -2.49
C LEU A 248 -22.98 22.95 -2.21
N VAL A 249 -22.90 23.85 -3.19
CA VAL A 249 -22.42 25.22 -2.96
C VAL A 249 -23.37 25.97 -2.01
N ASP A 250 -24.68 25.71 -2.09
CA ASP A 250 -25.65 26.31 -1.18
C ASP A 250 -25.46 25.84 0.28
N SER A 251 -24.85 24.67 0.49
CA SER A 251 -24.53 24.12 1.82
C SER A 251 -23.38 24.83 2.54
N LEU A 252 -22.62 25.70 1.87
CA LEU A 252 -21.55 26.49 2.51
C LEU A 252 -22.15 27.47 3.52
N LEU A 253 -21.61 27.50 4.73
CA LEU A 253 -22.08 28.36 5.82
C LEU A 253 -20.95 29.29 6.29
N ALA A 254 -21.24 30.58 6.42
CA ALA A 254 -20.27 31.53 6.96
C ALA A 254 -20.05 31.23 8.45
N THR A 255 -18.79 31.12 8.85
CA THR A 255 -18.40 30.97 10.26
C THR A 255 -17.78 32.28 10.74
N GLY A 256 -18.41 32.91 11.75
CA GLY A 256 -17.98 34.21 12.30
C GLY A 256 -18.81 35.42 11.83
N ASN A 257 -18.32 36.63 12.12
CA ASN A 257 -19.10 37.88 12.00
C ASN A 257 -19.17 38.48 10.58
N SER A 258 -18.41 37.95 9.62
CA SER A 258 -18.31 38.51 8.26
C SER A 258 -18.76 37.48 7.23
N LEU A 259 -19.83 37.81 6.50
CA LEU A 259 -20.35 36.97 5.41
C LEU A 259 -19.56 37.15 4.11
N GLU A 260 -18.75 38.20 3.99
CA GLU A 260 -18.07 38.60 2.76
C GLU A 260 -17.10 37.50 2.27
N TYR A 261 -16.32 36.91 3.19
CA TYR A 261 -15.38 35.84 2.87
C TYR A 261 -16.06 34.62 2.23
N CYS A 262 -17.10 34.09 2.87
CA CYS A 262 -17.79 32.89 2.41
C CYS A 262 -18.64 33.17 1.16
N ASN A 263 -19.22 34.37 1.03
CA ASN A 263 -19.94 34.79 -0.19
C ASN A 263 -19.02 34.90 -1.41
N LEU A 264 -17.79 35.39 -1.24
CA LEU A 264 -16.79 35.42 -2.31
C LEU A 264 -16.39 34.01 -2.74
N LEU A 265 -16.13 33.09 -1.80
CA LEU A 265 -15.85 31.68 -2.14
C LEU A 265 -17.03 31.03 -2.86
N LYS A 266 -18.27 31.24 -2.39
CA LYS A 266 -19.48 30.80 -3.09
C LYS A 266 -19.52 31.33 -4.52
N ALA A 267 -19.28 32.63 -4.72
CA ALA A 267 -19.27 33.24 -6.05
C ALA A 267 -18.21 32.63 -6.98
N ILE A 268 -17.01 32.32 -6.46
CA ILE A 268 -15.94 31.65 -7.23
C ILE A 268 -16.37 30.24 -7.65
N LEU A 269 -16.92 29.45 -6.72
CA LEU A 269 -17.40 28.10 -7.00
C LEU A 269 -18.57 28.11 -7.99
N LEU A 270 -19.56 28.98 -7.80
CA LEU A 270 -20.68 29.16 -8.72
C LEU A 270 -20.19 29.55 -10.12
N ARG A 271 -19.24 30.48 -10.23
CA ARG A 271 -18.63 30.84 -11.52
C ARG A 271 -18.03 29.61 -12.18
N SER A 272 -17.28 28.78 -11.46
CA SER A 272 -16.65 27.58 -12.03
C SER A 272 -17.65 26.51 -12.50
N ILE A 273 -18.78 26.37 -11.80
CA ILE A 273 -19.77 25.32 -12.06
C ILE A 273 -20.78 25.71 -13.16
N THR A 274 -21.11 27.00 -13.28
CA THR A 274 -22.08 27.55 -14.24
C THR A 274 -21.51 27.70 -15.66
N GLU A 275 -22.37 27.59 -16.67
CA GLU A 275 -22.02 27.76 -18.08
C GLU A 275 -21.72 29.22 -18.43
N GLU A 276 -20.81 29.46 -19.39
CA GLU A 276 -20.47 30.82 -19.84
C GLU A 276 -21.68 31.67 -20.27
N LYS A 277 -22.70 31.05 -20.88
CA LYS A 277 -23.93 31.73 -21.29
C LYS A 277 -24.83 32.14 -20.13
N GLU A 278 -24.73 31.45 -19.00
CA GLU A 278 -25.48 31.77 -17.78
C GLU A 278 -24.74 32.82 -16.93
N ARG A 279 -23.39 32.85 -17.01
CA ARG A 279 -22.54 33.86 -16.36
C ARG A 279 -22.84 35.28 -16.83
N GLU A 280 -23.19 35.47 -18.11
CA GLU A 280 -23.53 36.79 -18.67
C GLU A 280 -24.83 37.40 -18.08
N ASN A 281 -25.73 36.57 -17.54
CA ASN A 281 -27.01 37.00 -16.96
C ASN A 281 -26.96 37.19 -15.43
N SER A 282 -25.99 36.59 -14.75
CA SER A 282 -25.73 36.79 -13.33
C SER A 282 -24.74 37.94 -13.15
N ALA A 283 -25.18 39.08 -12.60
CA ALA A 283 -24.29 40.20 -12.28
C ALA A 283 -23.09 39.71 -11.44
N ASP A 284 -21.90 39.77 -12.03
CA ASP A 284 -20.65 39.21 -11.51
C ASP A 284 -20.29 39.91 -10.18
N TYR A 285 -20.40 39.19 -9.06
CA TYR A 285 -20.01 39.68 -7.72
C TYR A 285 -18.49 39.66 -7.51
N LEU A 286 -17.73 39.10 -8.46
CA LEU A 286 -16.29 39.03 -8.40
C LEU A 286 -15.68 40.30 -9.00
N ASP A 287 -14.71 40.87 -8.29
CA ASP A 287 -13.98 42.00 -8.84
C ASP A 287 -13.05 41.58 -9.98
N ARG A 288 -12.62 42.58 -10.76
CA ARG A 288 -11.73 42.37 -11.91
C ARG A 288 -10.40 41.70 -11.53
N ARG A 289 -9.93 41.89 -10.29
CA ARG A 289 -8.66 41.34 -9.82
C ARG A 289 -8.78 39.84 -9.57
N LEU A 290 -9.86 39.38 -8.92
CA LEU A 290 -10.15 37.96 -8.75
C LEU A 290 -10.37 37.27 -10.09
N CYS A 291 -11.10 37.90 -11.01
CA CYS A 291 -11.29 37.32 -12.35
C CYS A 291 -9.95 37.12 -13.07
N GLN A 292 -9.05 38.10 -13.02
CA GLN A 292 -7.70 37.98 -13.59
C GLN A 292 -6.86 36.87 -12.94
N ILE A 293 -6.99 36.65 -11.63
CA ILE A 293 -6.29 35.55 -10.95
C ILE A 293 -6.84 34.20 -11.41
N LEU A 294 -8.17 34.05 -11.47
CA LEU A 294 -8.82 32.80 -11.85
C LEU A 294 -8.61 32.46 -13.34
N ASP A 295 -8.60 33.45 -14.23
CA ASP A 295 -8.37 33.23 -15.66
C ASP A 295 -6.95 32.68 -15.94
N ARG A 296 -6.00 32.93 -15.03
CA ARG A 296 -4.64 32.36 -15.11
C ARG A 296 -4.60 30.87 -14.80
N LEU A 297 -5.61 30.26 -14.16
CA LEU A 297 -5.64 28.82 -13.85
C LEU A 297 -5.59 27.91 -15.09
N VAL A 298 -5.91 28.45 -16.26
CA VAL A 298 -5.76 27.77 -17.56
C VAL A 298 -4.29 27.47 -17.86
N VAL A 299 -3.37 28.35 -17.43
CA VAL A 299 -1.94 28.28 -17.73
C VAL A 299 -1.12 27.92 -16.48
N ASP A 300 -1.39 28.58 -15.37
CA ASP A 300 -0.68 28.44 -14.11
C ASP A 300 -1.27 27.30 -13.25
N ASN A 301 -0.47 26.70 -12.37
CA ASN A 301 -0.93 25.73 -11.37
C ASN A 301 -1.42 26.41 -10.08
N ALA A 302 -2.12 25.66 -9.23
CA ALA A 302 -2.69 26.18 -7.99
C ALA A 302 -1.61 26.75 -7.05
N PHE A 303 -0.42 26.13 -6.98
CA PHE A 303 0.69 26.60 -6.15
C PHE A 303 1.23 27.97 -6.59
N ALA A 304 1.33 28.22 -7.91
CA ALA A 304 1.80 29.50 -8.44
C ALA A 304 0.82 30.65 -8.17
N LEU A 305 -0.48 30.36 -8.12
CA LEU A 305 -1.53 31.37 -7.90
C LEU A 305 -1.88 31.56 -6.43
N LEU A 306 -1.55 30.60 -5.56
CA LEU A 306 -1.86 30.65 -4.14
C LEU A 306 -1.34 31.92 -3.43
N PRO A 307 -0.12 32.43 -3.67
CA PRO A 307 0.34 33.68 -3.03
C PRO A 307 -0.52 34.90 -3.37
N ASP A 308 -0.89 35.08 -4.65
CA ASP A 308 -1.72 36.19 -5.12
C ASP A 308 -3.14 36.07 -4.56
N PHE A 309 -3.68 34.86 -4.57
CA PHE A 309 -5.02 34.55 -4.08
C PHE A 309 -5.12 34.68 -2.55
N TYR A 310 -4.14 34.17 -1.81
CA TYR A 310 -4.03 34.33 -0.36
C TYR A 310 -3.89 35.80 0.03
N SER A 311 -3.05 36.57 -0.68
CA SER A 311 -2.89 38.00 -0.44
C SER A 311 -4.23 38.75 -0.52
N TYR A 312 -5.05 38.42 -1.52
CA TYR A 312 -6.40 38.98 -1.65
C TYR A 312 -7.28 38.66 -0.43
N PHE A 313 -7.41 37.36 -0.10
CA PHE A 313 -8.30 36.90 0.96
C PHE A 313 -7.79 37.17 2.38
N SER A 314 -6.49 37.38 2.58
CA SER A 314 -5.88 37.70 3.88
C SER A 314 -6.39 39.03 4.46
N THR A 315 -6.85 39.94 3.60
CA THR A 315 -7.41 41.24 3.99
C THR A 315 -8.88 41.16 4.42
N ILE A 316 -9.56 40.05 4.12
CA ILE A 316 -10.99 39.84 4.38
C ILE A 316 -11.14 38.98 5.64
N PRO A 317 -11.79 39.50 6.70
CA PRO A 317 -12.04 38.73 7.91
C PRO A 317 -13.18 37.72 7.69
N GLY A 318 -13.10 36.57 8.36
CA GLY A 318 -14.11 35.50 8.30
C GLY A 318 -13.52 34.16 7.89
N SER A 319 -14.30 33.10 8.10
CA SER A 319 -14.05 31.73 7.67
C SER A 319 -15.32 31.15 7.02
N CYS A 320 -15.22 30.03 6.32
CA CYS A 320 -16.35 29.41 5.63
C CYS A 320 -16.32 27.92 5.95
N ASP A 321 -17.43 27.40 6.49
CA ASP A 321 -17.64 25.96 6.62
C ASP A 321 -18.15 25.43 5.28
N PHE A 322 -17.39 24.48 4.70
CA PHE A 322 -17.72 23.87 3.43
C PHE A 322 -18.76 22.76 3.54
N GLY A 323 -19.12 22.32 4.76
CA GLY A 323 -20.17 21.31 4.96
C GLY A 323 -19.97 20.07 4.05
N SER A 324 -21.02 19.71 3.31
CA SER A 324 -20.95 18.58 2.36
C SER A 324 -20.14 18.87 1.09
N PHE A 325 -19.89 20.15 0.77
CA PHE A 325 -19.02 20.52 -0.35
C PHE A 325 -17.55 20.13 -0.12
N SER A 326 -17.13 19.96 1.15
CA SER A 326 -15.78 19.48 1.49
C SER A 326 -15.43 18.15 0.81
N LEU A 327 -16.43 17.29 0.55
CA LEU A 327 -16.25 16.05 -0.20
C LEU A 327 -15.71 16.30 -1.61
N LEU A 328 -16.15 17.36 -2.29
CA LEU A 328 -15.70 17.70 -3.63
C LEU A 328 -14.29 18.31 -3.66
N LEU A 329 -13.89 18.97 -2.57
CA LEU A 329 -12.53 19.51 -2.42
C LEU A 329 -11.52 18.39 -2.17
N GLY A 330 -11.93 17.38 -1.40
CA GLY A 330 -11.07 16.29 -0.96
C GLY A 330 -9.95 16.73 -0.01
N GLU A 331 -9.15 15.77 0.43
CA GLU A 331 -7.94 16.01 1.22
C GLU A 331 -6.68 15.68 0.41
N PHE A 332 -5.62 16.44 0.67
CA PHE A 332 -4.33 16.30 0.01
C PHE A 332 -3.27 15.87 1.01
N ASP A 333 -2.82 14.62 0.93
CA ASP A 333 -1.61 14.16 1.60
C ASP A 333 -0.43 14.20 0.62
N PHE A 334 0.20 15.37 0.52
CA PHE A 334 1.38 15.55 -0.33
C PHE A 334 2.56 14.67 0.12
N SER A 335 2.70 14.34 1.41
CA SER A 335 3.84 13.54 1.89
C SER A 335 3.72 12.08 1.47
N ALA A 336 2.53 11.49 1.65
CA ALA A 336 2.26 10.13 1.18
C ALA A 336 2.36 10.05 -0.34
N ALA A 337 1.72 10.97 -1.07
CA ALA A 337 1.72 10.98 -2.53
C ALA A 337 3.13 11.11 -3.12
N THR A 338 3.97 12.00 -2.59
CA THR A 338 5.34 12.18 -3.07
C THR A 338 6.25 10.99 -2.80
N THR A 339 6.06 10.31 -1.66
CA THR A 339 6.77 9.07 -1.36
C THR A 339 6.42 8.00 -2.39
N VAL A 340 5.12 7.81 -2.67
CA VAL A 340 4.62 6.85 -3.67
C VAL A 340 5.13 7.18 -5.08
N ILE A 341 5.10 8.45 -5.49
CA ILE A 341 5.63 8.91 -6.79
C ILE A 341 7.12 8.59 -6.90
N SER A 342 7.90 8.85 -5.85
CA SER A 342 9.35 8.61 -5.87
C SER A 342 9.71 7.14 -5.99
N GLU A 343 8.98 6.26 -5.29
CA GLU A 343 9.16 4.81 -5.35
C GLU A 343 8.75 4.26 -6.72
N ARG A 344 7.61 4.74 -7.25
CA ARG A 344 7.12 4.39 -8.60
C ARG A 344 8.14 4.78 -9.67
N ARG A 345 8.58 6.04 -9.69
CA ARG A 345 9.57 6.52 -10.67
C ARG A 345 10.87 5.73 -10.62
N LYS A 346 11.34 5.33 -9.42
CA LYS A 346 12.52 4.48 -9.27
C LYS A 346 12.30 3.09 -9.87
N ALA A 347 11.12 2.50 -9.67
CA ALA A 347 10.77 1.20 -10.24
C ALA A 347 10.64 1.27 -11.78
N GLU A 348 9.96 2.28 -12.30
CA GLU A 348 9.80 2.52 -13.74
C GLU A 348 11.14 2.79 -14.42
N MET A 349 11.99 3.63 -13.82
CA MET A 349 13.37 3.86 -14.28
C MET A 349 14.14 2.55 -14.40
N ASN A 350 14.14 1.72 -13.36
CA ASN A 350 14.87 0.45 -13.35
C ASN A 350 14.35 -0.50 -14.44
N ALA A 351 13.02 -0.57 -14.61
CA ALA A 351 12.39 -1.39 -15.64
C ALA A 351 12.74 -0.89 -17.06
N PHE A 352 12.77 0.44 -17.26
CA PHE A 352 13.08 1.06 -18.54
C PHE A 352 14.53 0.82 -18.92
N VAL A 353 15.46 1.06 -17.99
CA VAL A 353 16.89 0.82 -18.20
C VAL A 353 17.15 -0.63 -18.57
N ALA A 354 16.51 -1.58 -17.88
CA ALA A 354 16.65 -3.00 -18.17
C ALA A 354 16.10 -3.36 -19.56
N LEU A 355 14.84 -3.03 -19.86
CA LEU A 355 14.22 -3.38 -21.15
C LEU A 355 14.92 -2.69 -22.34
N MET A 356 15.34 -1.44 -22.19
CA MET A 356 16.06 -0.71 -23.22
C MET A 356 17.47 -1.27 -23.46
N ALA A 357 18.18 -1.68 -22.40
CA ALA A 357 19.50 -2.32 -22.53
C ALA A 357 19.42 -3.63 -23.33
N LEU A 358 18.34 -4.40 -23.13
CA LEU A 358 18.09 -5.64 -23.87
C LEU A 358 17.80 -5.39 -25.36
N ALA A 359 16.94 -4.41 -25.66
CA ALA A 359 16.66 -4.01 -27.03
C ALA A 359 17.92 -3.52 -27.78
N LEU A 360 18.83 -2.82 -27.08
CA LEU A 360 20.11 -2.38 -27.65
C LEU A 360 21.06 -3.56 -27.90
N GLN A 361 21.12 -4.55 -27.01
CA GLN A 361 21.94 -5.76 -27.18
C GLN A 361 21.45 -6.64 -28.34
N GLU A 362 20.14 -6.74 -28.54
CA GLU A 362 19.56 -7.47 -29.67
C GLU A 362 19.92 -6.81 -31.00
N LYS A 363 19.79 -5.48 -31.09
CA LYS A 363 20.22 -4.73 -32.29
C LYS A 363 21.72 -4.83 -32.57
N GLU A 364 22.57 -4.86 -31.55
CA GLU A 364 24.02 -5.11 -31.72
C GLU A 364 24.30 -6.53 -32.23
N LYS A 365 23.58 -7.54 -31.73
CA LYS A 365 23.67 -8.91 -32.22
C LYS A 365 23.24 -8.99 -33.68
N ASP A 366 22.08 -8.45 -34.05
CA ASP A 366 21.58 -8.48 -35.43
C ASP A 366 22.53 -7.81 -36.41
N ARG A 367 23.21 -6.74 -35.96
CA ARG A 367 24.25 -6.07 -36.74
C ARG A 367 25.50 -6.94 -36.94
N LEU A 368 25.90 -7.72 -35.93
CA LEU A 368 27.01 -8.67 -36.02
C LEU A 368 26.66 -9.92 -36.85
N THR A 369 25.46 -10.47 -36.74
CA THR A 369 25.01 -11.61 -37.56
C THR A 369 24.84 -11.25 -39.03
N ASN A 370 24.41 -10.02 -39.34
CA ASN A 370 24.33 -9.53 -40.72
C ASN A 370 25.71 -9.27 -41.35
N GLN A 371 26.76 -9.07 -40.54
CA GLN A 371 28.14 -8.97 -41.04
C GLN A 371 28.78 -10.34 -41.37
N GLU A 372 28.30 -11.44 -40.79
CA GLU A 372 28.84 -12.79 -41.05
C GLU A 372 28.23 -13.48 -42.29
N GLN A 373 27.15 -12.94 -42.87
CA GLN A 373 26.51 -13.50 -44.08
C GLN A 373 26.98 -12.88 -45.42
N SER A 374 27.90 -11.91 -45.40
CA SER A 374 28.50 -11.36 -46.63
C SER A 374 30.00 -11.69 -46.71
N THR A 375 30.37 -12.85 -47.26
CA THR A 375 31.76 -13.09 -47.68
C THR A 375 32.04 -12.50 -49.06
N MET A 376 33.09 -11.67 -49.08
CA MET A 376 33.91 -11.20 -50.20
C MET A 376 33.27 -10.26 -51.22
N GLU A 377 33.25 -8.96 -50.88
CA GLU A 377 33.81 -7.92 -51.75
C GLU A 377 34.25 -6.69 -50.92
N SER A 378 35.53 -6.32 -51.06
CA SER A 378 36.21 -5.15 -50.48
C SER A 378 36.53 -5.14 -48.97
N ILE A 379 37.60 -5.84 -48.61
CA ILE A 379 38.44 -5.46 -47.47
C ILE A 379 39.31 -4.28 -47.94
N ALA A 380 38.90 -3.02 -47.67
CA ALA A 380 39.82 -1.86 -47.66
C ALA A 380 39.30 -0.52 -47.10
N GLU A 381 37.99 -0.25 -46.95
CA GLU A 381 37.54 1.15 -46.69
C GLU A 381 36.53 1.38 -45.54
N GLN A 382 36.27 0.42 -44.65
CA GLN A 382 35.28 0.62 -43.56
C GLN A 382 35.85 0.51 -42.14
N ALA A 383 37.16 0.69 -41.97
CA ALA A 383 37.82 0.68 -40.67
C ALA A 383 37.88 2.06 -39.96
N ASP A 384 37.11 3.06 -40.42
CA ASP A 384 37.28 4.46 -39.96
C ASP A 384 36.02 5.13 -39.36
N ALA A 385 35.01 4.36 -38.92
CA ALA A 385 33.77 4.93 -38.36
C ALA A 385 33.38 4.37 -36.98
N THR A 386 34.33 4.07 -36.11
CA THR A 386 34.03 3.76 -34.69
C THR A 386 35.07 4.36 -33.75
N LEU A 387 35.29 5.68 -33.85
CA LEU A 387 35.90 6.46 -32.77
C LEU A 387 35.63 7.97 -32.95
N LEU A 388 34.44 8.44 -32.54
CA LEU A 388 34.16 9.89 -32.38
C LEU A 388 33.41 10.05 -31.04
N VAL A 389 34.14 10.22 -29.94
CA VAL A 389 34.57 11.53 -29.40
C VAL A 389 33.37 12.34 -28.93
N VAL A 390 33.05 12.14 -27.65
CA VAL A 390 32.52 13.20 -26.78
C VAL A 390 33.62 14.26 -26.68
N LYS A 391 33.50 15.34 -27.45
CA LYS A 391 34.15 16.61 -27.13
C LYS A 391 33.08 17.70 -27.08
N ASN A 392 33.00 18.30 -25.91
CA ASN A 392 32.47 19.65 -25.74
C ASN A 392 33.18 20.59 -26.72
N GLU A 393 32.43 21.46 -27.39
CA GLU A 393 32.81 22.86 -27.60
C GLU A 393 31.58 23.72 -27.92
N ASP A 394 31.24 24.53 -26.92
CA ASP A 394 30.67 25.87 -26.91
C ASP A 394 29.85 26.44 -28.09
N SER A 395 28.61 26.74 -27.71
CA SER A 395 27.89 28.00 -27.90
C SER A 395 27.45 28.44 -29.31
N SER A 396 26.13 28.68 -29.37
CA SER A 396 25.43 29.66 -30.20
C SER A 396 24.69 29.09 -31.42
N GLN A 397 23.53 28.47 -31.19
CA GLN A 397 22.27 28.80 -31.90
C GLN A 397 21.10 27.94 -31.39
N LYS A 398 20.06 28.64 -30.90
CA LYS A 398 18.66 28.26 -30.68
C LYS A 398 18.35 26.78 -30.39
N GLN A 399 18.10 26.53 -29.11
CA GLN A 399 17.47 25.33 -28.54
C GLN A 399 16.16 24.97 -29.27
N GLN A 400 16.17 23.84 -29.97
CA GLN A 400 15.03 22.93 -30.06
C GLN A 400 15.36 21.74 -29.16
N PRO A 401 14.46 21.31 -28.26
CA PRO A 401 14.69 20.12 -27.46
C PRO A 401 14.76 18.93 -28.40
N LEU A 402 15.77 18.09 -28.20
CA LEU A 402 15.97 16.83 -28.89
C LEU A 402 14.74 15.95 -28.65
N ARG A 403 13.78 15.98 -29.58
CA ARG A 403 12.80 14.91 -29.71
C ARG A 403 13.56 13.59 -29.80
N ALA A 404 12.98 12.54 -29.21
CA ALA A 404 13.42 11.15 -29.24
C ALA A 404 13.45 10.53 -30.66
N ASP A 405 13.87 11.29 -31.68
CA ASP A 405 13.95 10.90 -33.08
C ASP A 405 15.37 10.47 -33.49
N LEU A 406 16.39 10.59 -32.61
CA LEU A 406 17.78 10.23 -32.95
C LEU A 406 18.20 8.79 -32.61
N LEU A 407 17.23 7.89 -32.32
CA LEU A 407 17.43 6.44 -32.29
C LEU A 407 16.60 5.70 -33.36
N LEU A 408 16.07 6.45 -34.33
CA LEU A 408 15.24 5.96 -35.44
C LEU A 408 15.93 6.22 -36.78
N ASP A 409 17.11 5.64 -37.00
CA ASP A 409 17.56 5.40 -38.38
C ASP A 409 17.35 3.91 -38.70
N ASN A 410 16.29 3.68 -39.49
CA ASN A 410 15.70 2.42 -39.96
C ASN A 410 14.91 1.58 -38.94
N GLY A 411 13.66 2.00 -38.73
CA GLY A 411 12.56 1.13 -38.28
C GLY A 411 12.16 1.28 -36.81
N GLY A 412 11.19 2.17 -36.54
CA GLY A 412 10.52 2.29 -35.23
C GLY A 412 9.54 1.16 -34.90
N GLU A 413 9.66 0.01 -35.56
CA GLU A 413 8.73 -1.10 -35.44
C GLU A 413 9.18 -2.19 -34.44
N ASP A 414 10.41 -2.11 -33.90
CA ASP A 414 11.03 -3.21 -33.12
C ASP A 414 11.05 -3.03 -31.58
N LEU A 415 10.36 -2.01 -31.02
CA LEU A 415 10.26 -1.87 -29.56
C LEU A 415 9.07 -2.68 -29.02
N SER A 416 9.30 -3.44 -27.94
CA SER A 416 8.23 -4.21 -27.29
C SER A 416 7.11 -3.31 -26.78
N GLU A 417 5.86 -3.78 -26.83
CA GLU A 417 4.69 -3.04 -26.33
C GLU A 417 4.83 -2.67 -24.84
N GLU A 418 5.54 -3.50 -24.06
CA GLU A 418 5.86 -3.22 -22.66
C GLU A 418 6.79 -2.00 -22.50
N LEU A 419 7.79 -1.84 -23.37
CA LEU A 419 8.71 -0.70 -23.34
C LEU A 419 8.03 0.58 -23.83
N LYS A 420 7.14 0.50 -24.82
CA LYS A 420 6.33 1.65 -25.27
C LYS A 420 5.38 2.15 -24.18
N ALA A 421 4.71 1.23 -23.47
CA ALA A 421 3.85 1.59 -22.34
C ALA A 421 4.65 2.30 -21.24
N LEU A 422 5.85 1.79 -20.94
CA LEU A 422 6.71 2.36 -19.91
C LEU A 422 7.30 3.73 -20.30
N ILE A 423 7.63 3.93 -21.57
CA ILE A 423 8.02 5.25 -22.09
C ILE A 423 6.86 6.23 -21.92
N SER A 424 5.64 5.82 -22.29
CA SER A 424 4.45 6.66 -22.11
C SER A 424 4.17 7.01 -20.65
N ASP A 425 4.40 6.08 -19.72
CA ASP A 425 4.24 6.34 -18.27
C ASP A 425 5.32 7.33 -17.77
N ILE A 426 6.58 7.14 -18.17
CA ILE A 426 7.69 8.02 -17.76
C ILE A 426 7.53 9.44 -18.34
N GLU A 427 7.16 9.57 -19.61
CA GLU A 427 6.85 10.86 -20.24
C GLU A 427 5.59 11.49 -19.61
N GLY A 428 4.62 10.66 -19.23
CA GLY A 428 3.44 11.07 -18.46
C GLY A 428 3.77 11.66 -17.09
N ASP A 429 4.86 11.24 -16.45
CA ASP A 429 5.27 11.69 -15.13
C ASP A 429 6.31 12.82 -15.13
N LEU A 430 7.27 12.78 -16.07
CA LEU A 430 8.42 13.68 -16.12
C LEU A 430 8.35 14.70 -17.27
N GLY A 431 7.36 14.57 -18.15
CA GLY A 431 7.18 15.41 -19.35
C GLY A 431 8.08 14.99 -20.52
N GLU A 432 9.32 14.61 -20.26
CA GLU A 432 10.29 14.11 -21.24
C GLU A 432 11.05 12.90 -20.67
N LEU A 433 11.54 12.03 -21.56
CA LEU A 433 12.38 10.89 -21.18
C LEU A 433 13.79 11.40 -20.78
N PRO A 434 14.25 11.20 -19.53
CA PRO A 434 15.55 11.71 -19.09
C PRO A 434 16.73 11.06 -19.83
N GLU A 435 17.65 11.87 -20.36
CA GLU A 435 18.87 11.38 -21.04
C GLU A 435 19.70 10.42 -20.17
N ALA A 436 19.70 10.63 -18.86
CA ALA A 436 20.38 9.76 -17.89
C ALA A 436 19.87 8.31 -17.92
N TYR A 437 18.59 8.08 -18.24
CA TYR A 437 18.00 6.73 -18.30
C TYR A 437 18.51 5.99 -19.54
N VAL A 438 18.59 6.68 -20.67
CA VAL A 438 19.14 6.14 -21.92
C VAL A 438 20.66 5.89 -21.79
N GLN A 439 21.39 6.78 -21.11
CA GLN A 439 22.82 6.59 -20.81
C GLN A 439 23.06 5.39 -19.88
N ALA A 440 22.20 5.17 -18.88
CA ALA A 440 22.27 4.00 -18.03
C ALA A 440 22.01 2.70 -18.81
N ALA A 441 21.03 2.70 -19.73
CA ALA A 441 20.71 1.56 -20.58
C ALA A 441 21.86 1.22 -21.55
N THR A 442 22.43 2.23 -22.23
CA THR A 442 23.59 2.06 -23.13
C THR A 442 24.85 1.60 -22.39
N GLY A 443 25.11 2.13 -21.19
CA GLY A 443 26.21 1.66 -20.33
C GLY A 443 26.04 0.20 -19.87
N MET A 444 24.80 -0.25 -19.66
CA MET A 444 24.48 -1.64 -19.34
C MET A 444 24.56 -2.55 -20.58
N ALA A 445 24.23 -2.06 -21.78
CA ALA A 445 24.36 -2.79 -23.04
C ALA A 445 25.83 -3.00 -23.45
N GLY A 446 26.68 -1.97 -23.35
CA GLY A 446 28.08 -2.00 -23.82
C GLY A 446 29.07 -2.76 -22.93
N ARG A 447 28.68 -3.13 -21.70
CA ARG A 447 29.42 -4.14 -20.95
C ARG A 447 28.90 -5.49 -21.42
N GLY A 448 29.70 -6.24 -22.17
CA GLY A 448 29.38 -7.62 -22.54
C GLY A 448 29.11 -8.46 -21.29
N VAL A 449 27.85 -8.50 -20.85
CA VAL A 449 27.39 -9.37 -19.78
C VAL A 449 27.01 -10.67 -20.46
N ASN A 450 27.66 -11.76 -20.05
CA ASN A 450 27.16 -13.11 -20.28
C ASN A 450 25.84 -13.28 -19.52
N SER A 451 24.76 -12.75 -20.08
CA SER A 451 23.41 -12.84 -19.54
C SER A 451 22.46 -13.18 -20.68
N ARG A 452 22.48 -14.44 -21.08
CA ARG A 452 21.35 -15.07 -21.79
C ARG A 452 20.32 -15.68 -20.81
N GLU A 453 20.50 -15.51 -19.50
CA GLU A 453 19.57 -16.00 -18.46
C GLU A 453 18.65 -14.90 -17.86
N ALA A 454 18.74 -13.64 -18.31
CA ALA A 454 17.99 -12.52 -17.73
C ALA A 454 16.78 -12.03 -18.56
N VAL A 455 16.54 -12.58 -19.76
CA VAL A 455 15.49 -12.08 -20.69
C VAL A 455 14.43 -13.12 -21.03
N GLU A 456 14.71 -14.41 -20.88
CA GLU A 456 13.71 -15.49 -21.14
C GLU A 456 12.71 -15.70 -19.98
N SER A 457 12.49 -14.70 -19.11
CA SER A 457 11.55 -14.81 -17.98
C SER A 457 10.38 -13.82 -18.05
N LYS A 458 10.05 -13.31 -19.24
CA LYS A 458 8.76 -12.66 -19.52
C LYS A 458 8.34 -13.01 -20.94
N ILE A 459 7.05 -13.34 -21.10
CA ILE A 459 6.39 -13.88 -22.30
C ILE A 459 6.55 -15.41 -22.47
N GLU A 460 5.93 -16.16 -21.55
CA GLU A 460 5.09 -17.31 -21.92
C GLU A 460 4.18 -17.68 -20.74
N TYR A 461 2.96 -17.13 -20.77
CA TYR A 461 1.81 -17.68 -20.05
C TYR A 461 0.81 -18.17 -21.08
N GLN A 462 1.14 -19.27 -21.78
CA GLN A 462 0.15 -20.30 -22.11
C GLN A 462 0.83 -21.67 -22.05
N GLY A 463 0.47 -22.39 -20.98
CA GLY A 463 0.62 -23.82 -20.73
C GLY A 463 1.66 -24.61 -21.53
N GLU A 464 2.75 -24.95 -20.87
CA GLU A 464 3.20 -26.34 -20.69
C GLU A 464 4.28 -26.43 -19.59
N GLY A 465 4.11 -27.35 -18.64
CA GLY A 465 5.19 -27.77 -17.74
C GLY A 465 5.34 -27.03 -16.41
N LEU A 466 4.30 -26.98 -15.57
CA LEU A 466 4.50 -26.99 -14.11
C LEU A 466 5.40 -28.20 -13.79
N GLY A 467 6.68 -27.95 -13.53
CA GLY A 467 7.50 -28.88 -12.78
C GLY A 467 6.75 -29.20 -11.49
N ARG A 468 6.31 -30.45 -11.35
CA ARG A 468 5.73 -30.99 -10.12
C ARG A 468 6.69 -30.68 -8.95
N GLY A 469 6.43 -29.63 -8.16
CA GLY A 469 7.37 -29.25 -7.10
C GLY A 469 6.94 -28.17 -6.09
N GLY A 470 5.71 -27.65 -6.16
CA GLY A 470 5.21 -26.74 -5.13
C GLY A 470 4.87 -27.50 -3.84
N HIS A 471 5.50 -27.15 -2.73
CA HIS A 471 5.18 -27.69 -1.40
C HIS A 471 4.09 -26.85 -0.74
N ALA A 472 2.95 -27.47 -0.44
CA ALA A 472 1.86 -26.80 0.26
C ALA A 472 2.11 -26.82 1.78
N TYR A 473 1.93 -25.67 2.42
CA TYR A 473 2.06 -25.48 3.87
C TYR A 473 0.81 -24.84 4.45
N ASP A 474 0.53 -25.22 5.69
CA ASP A 474 -0.53 -24.61 6.50
C ASP A 474 -0.04 -23.27 7.05
N GLU A 475 -0.95 -22.30 7.12
CA GLU A 475 -0.72 -20.98 7.71
C GLU A 475 -1.58 -20.79 8.94
N TRP A 476 -1.00 -20.29 10.03
CA TRP A 476 -1.75 -20.02 11.24
C TRP A 476 -2.49 -18.68 11.15
N ASP A 477 -3.80 -18.72 11.39
CA ASP A 477 -4.64 -17.54 11.48
C ASP A 477 -4.99 -17.27 12.95
N TYR A 478 -4.37 -16.26 13.55
CA TYR A 478 -4.60 -15.91 14.95
C TYR A 478 -6.02 -15.40 15.21
N ARG A 479 -6.68 -14.78 14.22
CA ARG A 479 -8.05 -14.27 14.35
C ARG A 479 -9.05 -15.41 14.48
N ARG A 480 -8.73 -16.55 13.85
CA ARG A 480 -9.54 -17.78 13.90
C ARG A 480 -9.09 -18.75 15.01
N GLY A 481 -7.88 -18.57 15.55
CA GLY A 481 -7.27 -19.51 16.48
C GLY A 481 -7.03 -20.90 15.86
N GLY A 482 -6.75 -20.95 14.55
CA GLY A 482 -6.62 -22.22 13.81
C GLY A 482 -5.81 -22.09 12.52
N TYR A 483 -5.44 -23.24 11.94
CA TYR A 483 -4.69 -23.31 10.69
C TYR A 483 -5.61 -23.19 9.46
N ARG A 484 -5.14 -22.46 8.46
CA ARG A 484 -5.62 -22.52 7.07
C ARG A 484 -4.84 -23.61 6.36
N SER A 485 -5.51 -24.70 6.01
CA SER A 485 -4.86 -25.86 5.42
C SER A 485 -4.39 -25.61 3.99
N ALA A 486 -3.17 -26.05 3.65
CA ALA A 486 -2.56 -25.95 2.32
C ALA A 486 -2.67 -24.55 1.70
N TRP A 487 -2.57 -23.51 2.53
CA TRP A 487 -2.84 -22.14 2.15
C TRP A 487 -1.68 -21.48 1.39
N CYS A 488 -0.45 -21.88 1.72
CA CYS A 488 0.77 -21.33 1.12
C CYS A 488 1.47 -22.36 0.24
N THR A 489 1.89 -21.95 -0.95
CA THR A 489 2.69 -22.78 -1.86
C THR A 489 4.12 -22.27 -1.88
N LEU A 490 5.06 -23.16 -1.57
CA LEU A 490 6.49 -22.89 -1.48
C LEU A 490 7.26 -23.61 -2.58
N TYR A 491 8.18 -22.91 -3.24
CA TYR A 491 9.04 -23.44 -4.30
C TYR A 491 10.52 -23.38 -3.90
N GLU A 492 11.26 -24.46 -4.14
CA GLU A 492 12.71 -24.46 -4.02
C GLU A 492 13.34 -24.01 -5.35
N LYS A 493 14.18 -22.96 -5.32
CA LYS A 493 14.86 -22.41 -6.50
C LYS A 493 16.36 -22.36 -6.30
N ALA A 494 17.13 -22.93 -7.21
CA ALA A 494 18.58 -22.86 -7.15
C ALA A 494 19.10 -21.43 -7.41
N ILE A 495 20.22 -21.06 -6.78
CA ILE A 495 20.95 -19.82 -7.07
C ILE A 495 22.10 -20.15 -8.02
N THR A 496 22.19 -19.40 -9.13
CA THR A 496 23.33 -19.45 -10.04
C THR A 496 24.54 -18.80 -9.38
N PRO A 497 25.67 -19.50 -9.22
CA PRO A 497 26.87 -18.94 -8.60
C PRO A 497 27.48 -17.83 -9.47
N VAL A 498 27.89 -16.72 -8.84
CA VAL A 498 28.57 -15.60 -9.51
C VAL A 498 30.03 -15.54 -9.07
N SER A 499 30.95 -15.28 -10.01
CA SER A 499 32.34 -14.98 -9.68
C SER A 499 32.46 -13.54 -9.17
N SER A 500 32.85 -13.36 -7.91
CA SER A 500 33.00 -12.04 -7.29
C SER A 500 34.20 -12.01 -6.34
N ASN A 501 34.92 -10.89 -6.33
CA ASN A 501 36.03 -10.64 -5.40
C ASN A 501 35.54 -10.37 -3.96
N PHE A 502 34.23 -10.20 -3.77
CA PHE A 502 33.62 -9.86 -2.49
C PHE A 502 34.08 -10.78 -1.34
N ILE A 503 34.17 -12.08 -1.59
CA ILE A 503 34.55 -13.05 -0.56
C ILE A 503 36.02 -12.92 -0.20
N GLU A 504 36.91 -12.76 -1.19
CA GLU A 504 38.33 -12.54 -0.93
C GLU A 504 38.58 -11.24 -0.16
N GLU A 505 37.88 -10.17 -0.54
CA GLU A 505 37.92 -8.88 0.15
C GLU A 505 37.43 -9.00 1.60
N THR A 506 36.33 -9.69 1.83
CA THR A 506 35.77 -9.95 3.17
C THR A 506 36.74 -10.73 4.05
N LEU A 507 37.32 -11.82 3.51
CA LEU A 507 38.29 -12.65 4.22
C LEU A 507 39.57 -11.87 4.53
N SER A 508 40.00 -10.98 3.64
CA SER A 508 41.14 -10.08 3.85
C SER A 508 40.86 -9.06 4.95
N LYS A 509 39.71 -8.38 4.88
CA LYS A 509 39.22 -7.39 5.86
C LYS A 509 39.17 -7.96 7.27
N TYR A 510 38.69 -9.20 7.42
CA TYR A 510 38.46 -9.83 8.73
C TYR A 510 39.50 -10.89 9.12
N LYS A 511 40.62 -10.97 8.42
CA LYS A 511 41.69 -11.98 8.64
C LYS A 511 42.13 -12.09 10.11
N GLY A 512 42.28 -10.96 10.80
CA GLY A 512 42.68 -10.93 12.22
C GLY A 512 41.62 -11.52 13.17
N GLN A 513 40.35 -11.35 12.85
CA GLN A 513 39.23 -11.88 13.63
C GLN A 513 39.04 -13.37 13.35
N LEU A 514 39.12 -13.80 12.09
CA LEU A 514 39.12 -15.21 11.71
C LEU A 514 40.17 -15.99 12.48
N TYR A 515 41.35 -15.42 12.73
CA TYR A 515 42.38 -16.06 13.56
C TYR A 515 41.95 -16.22 15.04
N ARG A 516 41.26 -15.23 15.63
CA ARG A 516 40.73 -15.30 17.00
C ARG A 516 39.58 -16.30 17.10
N ILE A 517 38.67 -16.26 16.14
CA ILE A 517 37.52 -17.16 16.00
C ILE A 517 38.02 -18.59 15.87
N ARG A 518 39.00 -18.82 14.99
CA ARG A 518 39.67 -20.10 14.82
C ARG A 518 40.23 -20.63 16.13
N ARG A 519 40.98 -19.82 16.89
CA ARG A 519 41.48 -20.24 18.21
C ARG A 519 40.34 -20.57 19.18
N GLN A 520 39.29 -19.76 19.22
CA GLN A 520 38.15 -19.97 20.12
C GLN A 520 37.36 -21.24 19.78
N PHE A 521 37.17 -21.53 18.50
CA PHE A 521 36.51 -22.75 18.02
C PHE A 521 37.43 -23.98 18.11
N GLU A 522 38.74 -23.85 17.90
CA GLU A 522 39.71 -24.91 18.17
C GLU A 522 39.71 -25.33 19.64
N MET A 523 39.54 -24.38 20.57
CA MET A 523 39.33 -24.69 22.00
C MET A 523 37.97 -25.35 22.29
N LEU A 524 36.98 -25.20 21.40
CA LEU A 524 35.68 -25.87 21.49
C LEU A 524 35.62 -27.22 20.78
N ARG A 525 36.59 -27.53 19.90
CA ARG A 525 36.66 -28.86 19.28
C ARG A 525 36.79 -29.88 20.38
N THR A 526 35.86 -30.82 20.41
CA THR A 526 35.87 -31.83 21.43
C THR A 526 37.09 -32.71 21.29
N GLN A 527 38.00 -32.62 22.26
CA GLN A 527 39.07 -33.60 22.41
C GLN A 527 38.56 -34.73 23.31
N ASN A 528 38.85 -35.96 22.90
CA ASN A 528 38.78 -37.10 23.81
C ASN A 528 39.72 -36.79 24.98
N ARG A 529 39.15 -36.58 26.18
CA ARG A 529 39.96 -36.28 27.36
C ARG A 529 39.93 -37.45 28.32
N PHE A 530 41.11 -37.84 28.77
CA PHE A 530 41.25 -38.74 29.90
C PHE A 530 40.95 -37.97 31.17
N VAL A 531 39.92 -38.39 31.90
CA VAL A 531 39.64 -37.88 33.23
C VAL A 531 40.35 -38.75 34.24
N ARG A 532 41.24 -38.12 34.99
CA ARG A 532 42.11 -38.72 36.01
C ARG A 532 41.41 -38.92 37.35
N ARG A 533 42.01 -39.70 38.23
CA ARG A 533 41.55 -39.96 39.61
C ARG A 533 40.07 -40.30 39.69
N ARG A 534 39.64 -41.37 39.02
CA ARG A 534 38.27 -41.91 39.10
C ARG A 534 38.27 -43.25 39.84
N ARG A 535 37.15 -43.58 40.50
CA ARG A 535 36.98 -44.88 41.19
C ARG A 535 36.90 -46.07 40.23
N TYR A 536 36.43 -45.82 39.02
CA TYR A 536 36.26 -46.82 37.97
C TYR A 536 36.65 -46.18 36.63
N GLY A 537 37.32 -46.94 35.77
CA GLY A 537 37.82 -46.46 34.48
C GLY A 537 38.44 -47.56 33.64
N ASP A 538 38.88 -47.19 32.44
CA ASP A 538 39.36 -48.11 31.40
C ASP A 538 40.84 -48.48 31.62
N GLU A 539 41.62 -47.58 32.24
CA GLU A 539 43.04 -47.76 32.55
C GLU A 539 43.39 -47.28 33.96
N ILE A 540 44.57 -47.65 34.46
CA ILE A 540 45.07 -47.23 35.78
C ILE A 540 45.77 -45.87 35.66
N ASP A 541 45.45 -44.95 36.56
CA ASP A 541 46.11 -43.66 36.72
C ASP A 541 47.35 -43.84 37.59
N PHE A 542 48.53 -43.94 36.96
CA PHE A 542 49.79 -44.18 37.67
C PHE A 542 50.11 -43.09 38.69
N ASP A 543 49.79 -41.83 38.43
CA ASP A 543 50.04 -40.73 39.36
C ASP A 543 49.19 -40.91 40.63
N ALA A 544 47.90 -41.22 40.46
CA ALA A 544 46.99 -41.50 41.57
C ALA A 544 47.39 -42.75 42.37
N LEU A 545 47.93 -43.76 41.69
CA LEU A 545 48.45 -44.98 42.32
C LEU A 545 49.71 -44.70 43.14
N VAL A 546 50.64 -43.91 42.60
CA VAL A 546 51.86 -43.51 43.30
C VAL A 546 51.52 -42.72 44.56
N ASP A 547 50.60 -41.75 44.45
CA ASP A 547 50.10 -40.97 45.60
C ASP A 547 49.45 -41.88 46.65
N ALA A 548 48.55 -42.79 46.23
CA ALA A 548 47.87 -43.70 47.15
C ALA A 548 48.83 -44.66 47.86
N VAL A 549 49.86 -45.16 47.16
CA VAL A 549 50.91 -45.98 47.78
C VAL A 549 51.78 -45.14 48.73
N GLY A 550 52.05 -43.88 48.40
CA GLY A 550 52.72 -42.91 49.27
C GLY A 550 51.95 -42.65 50.56
N ASP A 551 50.66 -42.33 50.44
CA ASP A 551 49.74 -42.10 51.57
C ASP A 551 49.65 -43.34 52.47
N ALA A 552 49.51 -44.53 51.88
CA ALA A 552 49.47 -45.77 52.62
C ALA A 552 50.77 -46.02 53.40
N LYS A 553 51.94 -45.73 52.81
CA LYS A 553 53.24 -45.83 53.51
C LYS A 553 53.41 -44.76 54.60
N ALA A 554 52.77 -43.61 54.45
CA ALA A 554 52.75 -42.54 55.45
C ALA A 554 51.71 -42.77 56.57
N GLY A 555 50.93 -43.86 56.51
CA GLY A 555 49.87 -44.16 57.49
C GLY A 555 48.58 -43.36 57.29
N LEU A 556 48.43 -42.67 56.16
CA LEU A 556 47.21 -41.97 55.77
C LEU A 556 46.25 -42.92 55.04
N VAL A 557 44.96 -42.55 55.00
CA VAL A 557 43.96 -43.33 54.26
C VAL A 557 44.13 -43.09 52.76
N PRO A 558 44.50 -44.12 51.96
CA PRO A 558 44.73 -43.94 50.54
C PRO A 558 43.42 -43.74 49.76
N SER A 559 43.48 -42.93 48.71
CA SER A 559 42.35 -42.68 47.82
C SER A 559 42.03 -43.91 46.97
N ASP A 560 40.74 -44.24 46.83
CA ASP A 560 40.23 -45.32 45.97
C ASP A 560 40.05 -44.91 44.49
N ARG A 561 40.44 -43.68 44.15
CA ARG A 561 40.28 -43.08 42.83
C ARG A 561 41.50 -43.31 41.96
N LEU A 562 41.74 -44.56 41.57
CA LEU A 562 42.98 -45.00 40.92
C LEU A 562 42.92 -45.14 39.39
N PHE A 563 41.80 -44.77 38.76
CA PHE A 563 41.56 -45.07 37.35
C PHE A 563 41.43 -43.82 36.47
N LEU A 564 41.82 -43.98 35.20
CA LEU A 564 41.57 -43.08 34.08
C LEU A 564 40.29 -43.50 33.38
N ARG A 565 39.45 -42.53 32.99
CA ARG A 565 38.29 -42.78 32.13
C ARG A 565 38.36 -41.92 30.88
N LEU A 566 38.23 -42.52 29.70
CA LEU A 566 38.14 -41.77 28.46
C LEU A 566 36.73 -41.19 28.32
N LEU A 567 36.58 -39.87 28.46
CA LEU A 567 35.34 -39.20 28.09
C LEU A 567 35.40 -38.83 26.61
N ARG A 568 34.64 -39.58 25.80
CA ARG A 568 34.33 -39.24 24.41
C ARG A 568 33.09 -38.35 24.41
N ASN A 569 33.28 -37.04 24.37
CA ASN A 569 32.16 -36.12 24.32
C ASN A 569 31.80 -35.83 22.85
N GLN A 570 31.12 -36.77 22.18
CA GLN A 570 30.77 -36.61 20.78
C GLN A 570 29.69 -35.54 20.63
N ARG A 571 30.13 -34.39 20.12
CA ARG A 571 29.30 -33.26 19.77
C ARG A 571 28.75 -33.49 18.37
N GLU A 572 27.43 -33.54 18.26
CA GLU A 572 26.72 -33.77 17.00
C GLU A 572 25.67 -32.66 16.84
N ILE A 573 26.11 -31.50 16.32
CA ILE A 573 25.24 -30.35 16.06
C ILE A 573 25.08 -30.18 14.55
N SER A 574 23.84 -30.07 14.06
CA SER A 574 23.55 -29.56 12.73
C SER A 574 23.03 -28.13 12.82
N THR A 575 23.60 -27.24 12.01
CA THR A 575 23.19 -25.82 11.98
C THR A 575 22.59 -25.45 10.64
N TYR A 576 21.40 -24.85 10.65
CA TYR A 576 20.75 -24.32 9.47
C TYR A 576 20.72 -22.81 9.58
N PHE A 577 21.25 -22.13 8.57
CA PHE A 577 21.12 -20.70 8.42
C PHE A 577 19.97 -20.41 7.47
N LEU A 578 19.03 -19.58 7.91
CA LEU A 578 17.93 -19.08 7.11
C LEU A 578 18.12 -17.58 6.93
N VAL A 579 18.45 -17.16 5.72
CA VAL A 579 18.80 -15.79 5.37
C VAL A 579 17.61 -15.12 4.70
N ASP A 580 17.14 -14.02 5.27
CA ASP A 580 16.14 -13.17 4.64
C ASP A 580 16.75 -12.47 3.43
N MET A 581 16.14 -12.67 2.26
CA MET A 581 16.56 -12.04 1.01
C MET A 581 15.58 -10.94 0.60
N SER A 582 14.77 -10.37 1.51
CA SER A 582 13.82 -9.30 1.19
C SER A 582 14.48 -7.94 0.91
N ASN A 583 13.70 -7.00 0.36
CA ASN A 583 14.16 -5.69 -0.11
C ASN A 583 14.76 -4.81 0.99
N SER A 584 14.45 -5.10 2.25
CA SER A 584 15.07 -4.48 3.45
C SER A 584 16.59 -4.71 3.53
N THR A 585 17.10 -5.73 2.82
CA THR A 585 18.53 -6.04 2.75
C THR A 585 19.30 -5.18 1.73
N GLU A 586 18.69 -4.19 1.08
CA GLU A 586 19.40 -3.25 0.21
C GLU A 586 20.40 -2.36 0.99
N GLY A 587 21.62 -2.20 0.45
CA GLY A 587 22.66 -1.33 1.01
C GLY A 587 23.63 -2.01 1.99
N TRP A 588 23.99 -1.32 3.08
CA TRP A 588 25.03 -1.78 4.01
C TRP A 588 24.60 -3.02 4.82
N VAL A 589 23.30 -3.21 5.05
CA VAL A 589 22.73 -4.35 5.80
C VAL A 589 22.92 -5.66 5.04
N GLY A 590 22.56 -5.72 3.76
CA GLY A 590 22.78 -6.92 2.94
C GLY A 590 24.26 -7.26 2.81
N THR A 591 25.12 -6.24 2.73
CA THR A 591 26.58 -6.44 2.77
C THR A 591 27.00 -7.07 4.09
N ALA A 592 26.53 -6.53 5.22
CA ALA A 592 26.79 -7.06 6.55
C ALA A 592 26.29 -8.50 6.75
N VAL A 593 25.10 -8.86 6.23
CA VAL A 593 24.54 -10.22 6.26
C VAL A 593 25.43 -11.18 5.47
N LYS A 594 25.90 -10.80 4.28
CA LYS A 594 26.82 -11.63 3.49
C LYS A 594 28.18 -11.79 4.18
N GLU A 595 28.75 -10.69 4.69
CA GLU A 595 30.02 -10.71 5.42
C GLU A 595 29.91 -11.65 6.65
N ALA A 596 28.83 -11.51 7.42
CA ALA A 596 28.49 -12.40 8.53
C ALA A 596 28.45 -13.86 8.09
N LEU A 597 27.67 -14.18 7.05
CA LEU A 597 27.49 -15.54 6.55
C LEU A 597 28.82 -16.18 6.15
N VAL A 598 29.68 -15.44 5.45
CA VAL A 598 31.04 -15.89 5.08
C VAL A 598 31.87 -16.20 6.33
N LEU A 599 31.90 -15.28 7.30
CA LEU A 599 32.65 -15.48 8.54
C LEU A 599 32.17 -16.70 9.33
N MET A 600 30.86 -16.94 9.36
CA MET A 600 30.27 -18.09 10.05
C MET A 600 30.53 -19.40 9.31
N ALA A 601 30.43 -19.42 7.98
CA ALA A 601 30.76 -20.58 7.18
C ALA A 601 32.22 -21.01 7.42
N GLU A 602 33.17 -20.07 7.34
CA GLU A 602 34.59 -20.34 7.63
C GLU A 602 34.81 -20.82 9.06
N ALA A 603 34.10 -20.24 10.04
CA ALA A 603 34.18 -20.67 11.43
C ALA A 603 33.69 -22.10 11.64
N LEU A 604 32.59 -22.50 10.97
CA LEU A 604 32.01 -23.84 11.11
C LEU A 604 32.80 -24.92 10.39
N GLU A 605 33.42 -24.59 9.25
CA GLU A 605 34.37 -25.48 8.58
C GLU A 605 35.56 -25.83 9.50
N ILE A 606 36.02 -24.89 10.33
CA ILE A 606 37.07 -25.15 11.32
C ILE A 606 36.59 -26.12 12.43
N VAL A 607 35.33 -25.96 12.87
CA VAL A 607 34.75 -26.83 13.90
C VAL A 607 34.58 -28.25 13.36
N GLY A 608 34.13 -28.37 12.11
CA GLY A 608 33.76 -29.62 11.45
C GLY A 608 32.31 -30.06 11.73
N ASP A 609 31.45 -29.16 12.19
CA ASP A 609 30.02 -29.42 12.38
C ASP A 609 29.27 -29.22 11.05
N PRO A 610 28.32 -30.10 10.68
CA PRO A 610 27.55 -29.95 9.45
C PRO A 610 26.62 -28.74 9.52
N TYR A 611 26.61 -27.94 8.45
CA TYR A 611 25.71 -26.81 8.33
C TYR A 611 25.11 -26.66 6.93
N ALA A 612 23.94 -26.03 6.85
CA ALA A 612 23.25 -25.70 5.62
C ALA A 612 22.90 -24.21 5.60
N VAL A 613 22.80 -23.64 4.41
CA VAL A 613 22.42 -22.24 4.19
C VAL A 613 21.29 -22.19 3.19
N TYR A 614 20.19 -21.56 3.59
CA TYR A 614 19.01 -21.32 2.77
C TYR A 614 18.68 -19.83 2.78
N GLY A 615 18.42 -19.25 1.62
CA GLY A 615 17.77 -17.97 1.49
C GLY A 615 16.25 -18.16 1.43
N PHE A 616 15.47 -17.16 1.83
CA PHE A 616 14.04 -17.16 1.57
C PHE A 616 13.56 -15.79 1.07
N SER A 617 12.47 -15.82 0.31
CA SER A 617 11.74 -14.64 -0.16
C SER A 617 10.25 -14.99 -0.27
N GLY A 618 9.38 -14.02 -0.02
CA GLY A 618 7.94 -14.15 -0.12
C GLY A 618 7.37 -13.28 -1.24
N MET A 619 6.46 -13.85 -2.03
CA MET A 619 5.56 -13.09 -2.90
C MET A 619 4.14 -13.67 -2.87
N ARG A 620 3.29 -13.14 -2.00
CA ARG A 620 1.91 -13.64 -1.76
C ARG A 620 1.89 -15.10 -1.29
N ARG A 621 0.70 -15.59 -0.92
CA ARG A 621 0.50 -17.00 -0.53
C ARG A 621 0.93 -18.03 -1.59
N SER A 622 0.86 -17.71 -2.87
CA SER A 622 1.04 -18.68 -3.97
C SER A 622 2.47 -18.79 -4.48
N LYS A 623 3.39 -17.94 -4.02
CA LYS A 623 4.78 -17.87 -4.53
C LYS A 623 5.75 -17.52 -3.41
N SER A 624 5.78 -18.36 -2.37
CA SER A 624 6.87 -18.35 -1.39
C SER A 624 8.06 -19.12 -1.97
N GLU A 625 9.27 -18.62 -1.82
CA GLU A 625 10.47 -19.18 -2.45
C GLU A 625 11.57 -19.42 -1.41
N VAL A 626 12.21 -20.58 -1.49
CA VAL A 626 13.38 -20.94 -0.70
C VAL A 626 14.53 -21.24 -1.65
N PHE A 627 15.69 -20.69 -1.34
CA PHE A 627 16.88 -20.77 -2.15
C PHE A 627 17.98 -21.57 -1.45
N PRO A 628 18.22 -22.85 -1.81
CA PRO A 628 19.37 -23.58 -1.31
C PRO A 628 20.68 -22.92 -1.78
N VAL A 629 21.42 -22.33 -0.84
CA VAL A 629 22.77 -21.80 -1.06
C VAL A 629 23.79 -22.91 -0.82
N LYS A 630 23.64 -23.62 0.30
CA LYS A 630 24.46 -24.76 0.68
C LYS A 630 23.61 -25.83 1.35
N GLU A 631 23.64 -27.05 0.85
CA GLU A 631 23.00 -28.17 1.53
C GLU A 631 23.86 -28.72 2.69
N LEU A 632 23.24 -29.49 3.60
CA LEU A 632 23.88 -29.95 4.82
C LEU A 632 25.14 -30.81 4.54
N GLN A 633 25.08 -31.67 3.53
CA GLN A 633 26.17 -32.57 3.12
C GLN A 633 27.06 -31.97 2.01
N GLU A 634 26.73 -30.78 1.50
CA GLU A 634 27.52 -30.14 0.44
C GLU A 634 28.83 -29.59 1.01
N VAL A 635 29.93 -29.84 0.31
CA VAL A 635 31.25 -29.33 0.71
C VAL A 635 31.34 -27.84 0.42
N TYR A 636 31.79 -27.05 1.39
CA TYR A 636 32.03 -25.64 1.19
C TYR A 636 33.26 -25.42 0.29
N GLY A 637 33.01 -24.82 -0.88
CA GLY A 637 34.04 -24.51 -1.87
C GLY A 637 33.60 -23.34 -2.75
N GLU A 638 34.31 -23.12 -3.86
CA GLU A 638 34.09 -21.96 -4.73
C GLU A 638 32.65 -21.84 -5.27
N ARG A 639 31.94 -22.95 -5.49
CA ARG A 639 30.54 -22.92 -5.92
C ARG A 639 29.62 -22.34 -4.86
N VAL A 640 29.78 -22.76 -3.61
CA VAL A 640 28.98 -22.27 -2.48
C VAL A 640 29.32 -20.80 -2.22
N ARG A 641 30.61 -20.45 -2.26
CA ARG A 641 31.08 -19.07 -2.21
C ARG A 641 30.42 -18.21 -3.30
N GLY A 642 30.42 -18.66 -4.55
CA GLY A 642 29.75 -17.96 -5.64
C GLY A 642 28.25 -17.79 -5.44
N ARG A 643 27.56 -18.78 -4.84
CA ARG A 643 26.14 -18.65 -4.47
C ARG A 643 25.91 -17.66 -3.33
N ILE A 644 26.80 -17.63 -2.33
CA ILE A 644 26.76 -16.64 -1.24
C ILE A 644 26.94 -15.22 -1.80
N ALA A 645 27.90 -15.03 -2.71
CA ALA A 645 28.11 -13.74 -3.37
C ALA A 645 26.89 -13.31 -4.19
N ALA A 646 26.23 -14.28 -4.84
CA ALA A 646 25.02 -14.11 -5.66
C ALA A 646 23.72 -13.89 -4.85
N ILE A 647 23.76 -13.96 -3.51
CA ILE A 647 22.61 -13.54 -2.69
C ILE A 647 22.32 -12.08 -3.02
N SER A 648 21.16 -11.76 -3.54
CA SER A 648 20.75 -10.37 -3.77
C SER A 648 19.45 -10.10 -3.03
N PRO A 649 19.18 -8.85 -2.65
CA PRO A 649 17.84 -8.45 -2.25
C PRO A 649 16.84 -8.86 -3.33
N LYS A 650 15.70 -9.36 -2.89
CA LYS A 650 14.51 -9.77 -3.62
C LYS A 650 13.32 -9.09 -2.93
N GLU A 651 12.13 -9.64 -3.08
CA GLU A 651 10.87 -8.95 -2.76
C GLU A 651 10.51 -8.90 -1.26
N TYR A 652 9.40 -9.52 -0.84
CA TYR A 652 8.80 -9.40 0.50
C TYR A 652 9.15 -10.58 1.43
N THR A 653 8.63 -10.59 2.66
CA THR A 653 9.06 -11.47 3.76
C THR A 653 7.89 -12.26 4.37
N ARG A 654 7.54 -13.43 3.77
CA ARG A 654 6.60 -14.40 4.39
C ARG A 654 7.35 -15.53 5.10
N MET A 655 7.67 -15.35 6.38
CA MET A 655 8.57 -16.27 7.12
C MET A 655 7.98 -17.63 7.52
N GLY A 656 6.67 -17.72 7.75
CA GLY A 656 6.04 -18.94 8.29
C GLY A 656 6.29 -20.19 7.45
N PRO A 657 5.92 -20.20 6.14
CA PRO A 657 6.13 -21.37 5.28
C PRO A 657 7.60 -21.79 5.10
N PRO A 658 8.56 -20.87 4.85
CA PRO A 658 9.99 -21.21 4.82
C PRO A 658 10.50 -21.85 6.12
N ILE A 659 10.11 -21.31 7.28
CA ILE A 659 10.51 -21.89 8.57
C ILE A 659 9.97 -23.33 8.71
N ARG A 660 8.68 -23.56 8.40
CA ARG A 660 8.08 -24.90 8.42
C ARG A 660 8.77 -25.87 7.46
N HIS A 661 9.14 -25.38 6.28
CA HIS A 661 9.88 -26.16 5.29
C HIS A 661 11.26 -26.58 5.80
N ILE A 662 12.02 -25.65 6.39
CA ILE A 662 13.33 -25.96 6.98
C ILE A 662 13.20 -26.90 8.18
N ILE A 663 12.20 -26.72 9.04
CA ILE A 663 11.92 -27.65 10.15
C ILE A 663 11.75 -29.09 9.62
N GLN A 664 10.96 -29.29 8.57
CA GLN A 664 10.78 -30.61 7.96
C GLN A 664 12.09 -31.20 7.43
N LYS A 665 12.99 -30.38 6.87
CA LYS A 665 14.33 -30.84 6.46
C LYS A 665 15.23 -31.15 7.66
N MET A 666 15.20 -30.33 8.71
CA MET A 666 16.01 -30.52 9.93
C MET A 666 15.61 -31.78 10.69
N ILE A 667 14.32 -32.10 10.77
CA ILE A 667 13.82 -33.32 11.44
C ILE A 667 14.38 -34.59 10.78
N ARG A 668 14.67 -34.56 9.48
CA ARG A 668 15.29 -35.67 8.74
C ARG A 668 16.79 -35.83 9.02
N SER A 669 17.43 -34.87 9.70
CA SER A 669 18.84 -34.99 10.07
C SER A 669 19.01 -35.78 11.38
N ASP A 670 19.99 -36.67 11.44
CA ASP A 670 20.28 -37.54 12.59
C ASP A 670 21.05 -36.83 13.74
N SER A 671 21.25 -35.52 13.66
CA SER A 671 22.01 -34.78 14.67
C SER A 671 21.27 -34.67 16.01
N LYS A 672 21.99 -34.91 17.11
CA LYS A 672 21.45 -34.81 18.48
C LYS A 672 20.95 -33.41 18.82
N ILE A 673 21.67 -32.38 18.38
CA ILE A 673 21.31 -30.99 18.59
C ILE A 673 21.08 -30.36 17.21
N ARG A 674 19.92 -29.73 17.04
CA ARG A 674 19.53 -29.05 15.80
C ARG A 674 19.39 -27.56 16.09
N LEU A 675 20.16 -26.74 15.40
CA LEU A 675 20.21 -25.29 15.58
C LEU A 675 19.74 -24.58 14.31
N LEU A 676 18.70 -23.76 14.40
CA LEU A 676 18.23 -22.87 13.34
C LEU A 676 18.62 -21.44 13.68
N ILE A 677 19.40 -20.80 12.82
CA ILE A 677 19.78 -19.39 12.94
C ILE A 677 19.10 -18.62 11.81
N VAL A 678 18.26 -17.65 12.16
CA VAL A 678 17.55 -16.79 11.21
C VAL A 678 18.25 -15.44 11.15
N PHE A 679 18.69 -15.01 9.96
CA PHE A 679 19.10 -13.64 9.70
C PHE A 679 17.92 -12.89 9.12
N SER A 680 17.39 -11.90 9.84
CA SER A 680 16.36 -11.02 9.34
C SER A 680 16.51 -9.63 9.95
N ASP A 681 16.40 -8.62 9.10
CA ASP A 681 16.44 -7.20 9.45
C ASP A 681 15.05 -6.63 9.74
N GLY A 682 13.98 -7.41 9.53
CA GLY A 682 12.63 -6.88 9.37
C GLY A 682 11.54 -7.60 10.15
N LYS A 683 10.39 -6.93 10.18
CA LYS A 683 9.10 -7.47 10.63
C LYS A 683 8.55 -8.33 9.49
N PRO A 684 7.97 -9.52 9.74
CA PRO A 684 7.39 -10.31 8.67
C PRO A 684 6.25 -9.53 7.99
N GLU A 685 6.37 -9.33 6.68
CA GLU A 685 5.42 -8.57 5.87
C GLU A 685 5.44 -9.12 4.44
N ASP A 686 4.28 -9.50 3.91
CA ASP A 686 4.11 -9.93 2.52
C ASP A 686 3.24 -8.91 1.76
N TYR A 687 3.09 -9.07 0.45
CA TYR A 687 2.27 -8.21 -0.41
C TYR A 687 0.76 -8.27 -0.09
N ASP A 688 0.27 -9.38 0.46
CA ASP A 688 -1.15 -9.58 0.80
C ASP A 688 -1.48 -9.19 2.27
N ASP A 689 -2.60 -9.65 2.82
CA ASP A 689 -3.02 -9.39 4.21
C ASP A 689 -2.05 -9.94 5.29
N TYR A 690 -0.97 -10.61 4.89
CA TYR A 690 0.09 -11.09 5.78
C TYR A 690 0.97 -9.93 6.26
N LYS A 691 0.41 -9.09 7.14
CA LYS A 691 1.10 -7.94 7.74
C LYS A 691 0.80 -7.78 9.23
N GLY A 692 1.61 -6.97 9.91
CA GLY A 692 1.37 -6.57 11.30
C GLY A 692 1.24 -7.75 12.25
N ALA A 693 0.18 -7.75 13.07
CA ALA A 693 -0.06 -8.81 14.07
C ALA A 693 -0.26 -10.20 13.44
N TYR A 694 -0.82 -10.28 12.22
CA TYR A 694 -1.07 -11.56 11.57
C TYR A 694 0.24 -12.29 11.25
N ALA A 695 1.13 -11.59 10.55
CA ALA A 695 2.43 -12.12 10.14
C ALA A 695 3.33 -12.47 11.34
N ILE A 696 3.26 -11.66 12.42
CA ILE A 696 3.96 -11.91 13.68
C ILE A 696 3.47 -13.19 14.35
N GLU A 697 2.15 -13.37 14.46
CA GLU A 697 1.56 -14.54 15.12
C GLU A 697 1.78 -15.84 14.33
N ASP A 698 1.69 -15.83 12.99
CA ASP A 698 2.01 -17.02 12.20
C ASP A 698 3.49 -17.41 12.33
N THR A 699 4.39 -16.43 12.22
CA THR A 699 5.83 -16.66 12.38
C THR A 699 6.14 -17.21 13.78
N LYS A 700 5.56 -16.61 14.83
CA LYS A 700 5.69 -17.09 16.21
C LYS A 700 5.21 -18.53 16.36
N LYS A 701 4.10 -18.91 15.70
CA LYS A 701 3.61 -20.30 15.71
C LYS A 701 4.57 -21.24 15.01
N ALA A 702 5.11 -20.89 13.84
CA ALA A 702 6.14 -21.67 13.16
C ALA A 702 7.41 -21.85 14.04
N LEU A 703 7.81 -20.82 14.78
CA LEU A 703 8.94 -20.89 15.73
C LEU A 703 8.63 -21.78 16.95
N LEU A 704 7.40 -21.77 17.44
CA LEU A 704 6.95 -22.67 18.51
C LEU A 704 6.89 -24.13 18.03
N GLU A 705 6.47 -24.37 16.79
CA GLU A 705 6.52 -25.69 16.14
C GLU A 705 7.97 -26.20 16.06
N ALA A 706 8.93 -25.34 15.70
CA ALA A 706 10.35 -25.69 15.69
C ALA A 706 10.84 -26.17 17.08
N ARG A 707 10.48 -25.43 18.13
CA ARG A 707 10.83 -25.79 19.52
C ARG A 707 10.18 -27.09 19.95
N GLY A 708 8.92 -27.30 19.58
CA GLY A 708 8.21 -28.55 19.81
C GLY A 708 8.92 -29.75 19.16
N ALA A 709 9.58 -29.54 18.03
CA ALA A 709 10.40 -30.53 17.34
C ALA A 709 11.83 -30.68 17.91
N GLY A 710 12.16 -30.01 19.02
CA GLY A 710 13.49 -30.04 19.63
C GLY A 710 14.56 -29.25 18.86
N ILE A 711 14.14 -28.30 18.01
CA ILE A 711 15.05 -27.41 17.28
C ILE A 711 15.26 -26.13 18.10
N HIS A 712 16.52 -25.80 18.36
CA HIS A 712 16.89 -24.54 18.99
C HIS A 712 16.87 -23.45 17.93
N VAL A 713 16.01 -22.45 18.09
CA VAL A 713 15.92 -21.32 17.14
C VAL A 713 16.53 -20.07 17.74
N PHE A 714 17.29 -19.36 16.92
CA PHE A 714 17.97 -18.13 17.28
C PHE A 714 17.88 -17.09 16.15
N CYS A 715 17.55 -15.84 16.48
CA CYS A 715 17.50 -14.75 15.50
C CYS A 715 18.73 -13.86 15.62
N VAL A 716 19.30 -13.49 14.49
CA VAL A 716 20.30 -12.42 14.39
C VAL A 716 19.67 -11.30 13.57
N THR A 717 19.57 -10.13 14.18
CA THR A 717 19.07 -8.92 13.51
C THR A 717 20.17 -7.87 13.44
N ILE A 718 20.28 -7.22 12.29
CA ILE A 718 21.27 -6.18 12.01
C ILE A 718 20.51 -4.87 11.85
N ASP A 719 20.51 -4.04 12.88
CA ASP A 719 19.77 -2.78 12.91
C ASP A 719 20.46 -1.82 13.90
N LYS A 720 19.95 -0.59 14.09
CA LYS A 720 20.37 0.39 15.11
C LYS A 720 19.49 0.40 16.36
N GLN A 721 18.29 -0.21 16.34
CA GLN A 721 17.41 -0.33 17.50
C GLN A 721 16.81 -1.73 17.68
N ALA A 722 16.59 -2.13 18.94
CA ALA A 722 15.93 -3.39 19.25
C ALA A 722 14.41 -3.22 19.19
N HIS A 723 13.77 -3.87 18.23
CA HIS A 723 12.33 -3.82 18.08
C HIS A 723 11.58 -4.73 19.07
N GLU A 724 10.52 -4.23 19.71
CA GLU A 724 9.73 -4.96 20.72
C GLU A 724 9.10 -6.26 20.18
N TYR A 725 8.77 -6.31 18.87
CA TYR A 725 8.14 -7.47 18.26
C TYR A 725 9.06 -8.71 18.20
N LEU A 726 10.39 -8.55 18.17
CA LEU A 726 11.33 -9.68 18.14
C LEU A 726 11.26 -10.50 19.43
N GLY A 727 11.14 -9.82 20.57
CA GLY A 727 10.94 -10.47 21.86
C GLY A 727 9.62 -11.23 21.93
N HIS A 728 8.59 -10.78 21.21
CA HIS A 728 7.31 -11.45 21.13
C HIS A 728 7.32 -12.68 20.19
N MET A 729 8.04 -12.62 19.06
CA MET A 729 8.17 -13.74 18.11
C MET A 729 9.13 -14.83 18.60
N PHE A 730 10.37 -14.44 18.90
CA PHE A 730 11.43 -15.37 19.29
C PHE A 730 11.49 -15.59 20.80
N GLY A 731 10.84 -14.78 21.64
CA GLY A 731 10.97 -14.92 23.09
C GLY A 731 12.29 -14.36 23.62
N ARG A 732 12.31 -14.02 24.92
CA ARG A 732 13.45 -13.40 25.58
C ARG A 732 14.69 -14.32 25.54
N GLY A 733 15.83 -13.77 25.12
CA GLY A 733 17.11 -14.49 25.08
C GLY A 733 17.39 -15.32 23.83
N HIS A 734 16.48 -15.35 22.85
CA HIS A 734 16.62 -16.08 21.59
C HIS A 734 16.86 -15.19 20.36
N TYR A 735 17.27 -13.94 20.60
CA TYR A 735 17.66 -13.03 19.54
C TYR A 735 18.86 -12.19 20.00
N ILE A 736 19.71 -11.80 19.05
CA ILE A 736 20.77 -10.81 19.24
C ILE A 736 20.61 -9.71 18.21
N PHE A 737 20.78 -8.50 18.72
CA PHE A 737 20.88 -7.29 17.95
C PHE A 737 22.36 -6.98 17.69
N ILE A 738 22.70 -6.68 16.44
CA ILE A 738 24.07 -6.44 16.00
C ILE A 738 24.15 -5.09 15.31
N ASP A 739 24.92 -4.20 15.91
CA ASP A 739 25.33 -2.90 15.37
C ASP A 739 26.60 -3.00 14.53
N ASN A 740 27.42 -4.02 14.76
CA ASN A 740 28.66 -4.30 14.05
C ASN A 740 28.89 -5.81 13.85
N VAL A 741 29.12 -6.22 12.60
CA VAL A 741 29.42 -7.60 12.16
C VAL A 741 30.56 -8.24 12.95
N ASP A 742 31.49 -7.44 13.47
CA ASP A 742 32.64 -7.87 14.28
C ASP A 742 32.25 -8.69 15.53
N VAL A 743 31.06 -8.44 16.09
CA VAL A 743 30.60 -9.04 17.35
C VAL A 743 30.00 -10.44 17.14
N LEU A 744 29.49 -10.71 15.93
CA LEU A 744 28.70 -11.90 15.62
C LEU A 744 29.44 -13.22 15.89
N PRO A 745 30.71 -13.40 15.48
CA PRO A 745 31.38 -14.67 15.68
C PRO A 745 31.61 -15.02 17.16
N GLY A 746 31.90 -14.01 18.00
CA GLY A 746 32.06 -14.19 19.44
C GLY A 746 30.76 -14.65 20.11
N LYS A 747 29.62 -14.13 19.65
CA LYS A 747 28.31 -14.55 20.14
C LYS A 747 27.91 -15.95 19.69
N LEU A 748 28.28 -16.34 18.47
CA LEU A 748 28.07 -17.72 18.03
C LEU A 748 28.84 -18.72 18.90
N VAL A 749 30.08 -18.41 19.28
CA VAL A 749 30.88 -19.21 20.23
C VAL A 749 30.15 -19.34 21.58
N GLU A 750 29.55 -18.26 22.09
CA GLU A 750 28.76 -18.29 23.33
C GLU A 750 27.52 -19.19 23.19
N LEU A 751 26.76 -19.05 22.10
CA LEU A 751 25.59 -19.90 21.82
C LEU A 751 25.97 -21.37 21.74
N TYR A 752 27.05 -21.67 21.03
CA TYR A 752 27.58 -23.01 20.88
C TYR A 752 27.99 -23.60 22.23
N ARG A 753 28.57 -22.79 23.14
CA ARG A 753 28.88 -23.22 24.52
C ARG A 753 27.64 -23.49 25.36
N LEU A 754 26.57 -22.73 25.18
CA LEU A 754 25.32 -22.95 25.91
C LEU A 754 24.65 -24.24 25.47
N LEU A 755 24.71 -24.56 24.18
CA LEU A 755 24.09 -25.76 23.60
C LEU A 755 24.89 -27.05 23.88
N THR A 756 26.20 -26.94 24.13
CA THR A 756 27.10 -28.10 24.36
C THR A 756 27.42 -28.39 25.82
N ARG A 757 26.73 -27.72 26.76
CA ARG A 757 27.00 -27.79 28.19
C ARG A 757 26.39 -28.99 28.90
#